data_AF-A0A9D4XKJ1-F1
#
_entry.id   AF-A0A9D4XKJ1-F1
#
_cell.length_a   1.000
_cell.length_b   1.000
_cell.length_c   1.000
_cell.angle_alpha   90.00
_cell.angle_beta   90.00
_cell.angle_gamma   90.00
#
_symmetry.space_group_name_H-M   'P 1'
#
loop_
_entity.id
_entity.type
_entity.pdbx_description
1 polymer ?
#
loop_
_entity_poly.entity_id
_entity_poly.type
_entity_poly.pdbx_seq_one_letter_code
_entity_poly.pdbx_strand_id
1 'polypeptide(L)'
;MEMAIVESVGSIPLQDPPEEEFSSADLSWTKFGNAEHHDEVALIPYDRVDAFIVGECSNVLCPTRFHIERGRKRTIGTLKEYKDDEYLEYRLYWCSFGPENYGEGGEILPSRRYRLNTRNRAARPQSMRGCTCHFVVKRLYARPSLALIVYNDRRHVNTSGFICHGPLDRDAIGPGAKKIPYICNEIQQQTMSMIYLGIPEENILEKHIEGIERYCGSNAKANSLASQYVHKLGMIIKRSTHELDLDDQASIRMWVERNRKSVFFHQDTSESDPFILGIQTEWQLQQMVRFGHRSVVATDSSFGVKRLKYPLFTLLVFDSRQHALPVAWIITRSFAKPDVSKWLKALIDRARSVEPGWKVNGFLIDDAAADIDLLSEIFGCPVLFSLWRIRRSWLRNIVRKCNNIEVRREIFKRLGTLVYNIWGGTNTSVALEQFMLDFVDQTDFMEYFKVSWLPKIEMWLSTMRNFPLASQEASGALEAYHVKLKAKLFDDSHLGALQRVDWLVHKLTTELHSSYWLDRFADESDSFQNVKEGYIASTSWHRALQIPDSAVTLDDKNRLFAKVASQKDNSLAHIVWNPGSEFSSCDCSWSLQGNLCKHVIKVNMICENLKGCQPSMSFRSFEEVLMDLRRKPVDDSFELDVSLAWTHQMLDHIQKFVELNNSHDIGTIVNDMPLKWVSKKGRTYVGKNSSISAAISRIRNTESVVIHKKNRKRKRLSRLR
;
A
#
# COMPACT_ATOMS: atom_id res chain seq x y z
N MET A 1 16.52 28.38 -34.00
CA MET A 1 15.92 28.95 -35.21
C MET A 1 14.41 28.84 -35.03
N GLU A 2 13.71 29.94 -34.77
CA GLU A 2 12.24 29.91 -34.61
C GLU A 2 11.58 29.52 -35.94
N MET A 3 10.66 28.57 -35.90
CA MET A 3 9.88 28.18 -37.07
C MET A 3 8.88 29.30 -37.41
N ALA A 4 8.99 29.88 -38.60
CA ALA A 4 8.08 30.92 -39.08
C ALA A 4 6.64 30.38 -39.17
N ILE A 5 5.67 31.17 -38.74
CA ILE A 5 4.23 30.84 -38.81
C ILE A 5 3.73 31.14 -40.22
N VAL A 6 3.00 30.19 -40.79
CA VAL A 6 2.49 30.25 -42.16
C VAL A 6 0.97 30.41 -42.14
N GLU A 7 0.45 31.38 -42.89
CA GLU A 7 -0.99 31.71 -42.92
C GLU A 7 -1.77 31.09 -44.09
N SER A 8 -1.07 30.55 -45.11
CA SER A 8 -1.70 29.89 -46.26
C SER A 8 -1.22 28.44 -46.43
N VAL A 9 -2.14 27.56 -46.82
CA VAL A 9 -1.83 26.15 -47.10
C VAL A 9 -0.87 26.02 -48.29
N GLY A 10 -0.89 26.96 -49.24
CA GLY A 10 -0.02 26.94 -50.42
C GLY A 10 1.48 27.05 -50.11
N SER A 11 1.81 27.61 -48.95
CA SER A 11 3.18 27.76 -48.44
C SER A 11 3.69 26.55 -47.64
N ILE A 12 2.83 25.54 -47.40
CA ILE A 12 3.24 24.31 -46.72
C ILE A 12 3.84 23.36 -47.78
N PRO A 13 5.06 22.83 -47.56
CA PRO A 13 5.68 21.91 -48.51
C PRO A 13 4.88 20.60 -48.60
N LEU A 14 4.55 20.19 -49.83
CA LEU A 14 3.99 18.88 -50.11
C LEU A 14 5.07 17.82 -49.91
N GLN A 15 4.79 16.82 -49.08
CA GLN A 15 5.72 15.77 -48.72
C GLN A 15 5.19 14.41 -49.14
N ASP A 16 6.04 13.63 -49.79
CA ASP A 16 5.70 12.29 -50.27
C ASP A 16 6.88 11.34 -50.01
N PRO A 17 7.05 10.83 -48.77
CA PRO A 17 8.16 9.95 -48.42
C PRO A 17 8.18 8.69 -49.30
N PRO A 18 9.35 8.21 -49.76
CA PRO A 18 9.46 7.06 -50.65
C PRO A 18 9.14 5.71 -49.98
N GLU A 19 9.09 5.65 -48.65
CA GLU A 19 8.83 4.45 -47.87
C GLU A 19 7.38 3.94 -48.04
N GLU A 20 7.20 2.62 -48.09
CA GLU A 20 5.86 2.00 -48.21
C GLU A 20 4.93 2.37 -47.04
N GLU A 21 5.49 2.52 -45.84
CA GLU A 21 4.82 3.01 -44.62
C GLU A 21 5.70 4.10 -44.00
N PHE A 22 5.12 5.21 -43.57
CA PHE A 22 5.84 6.33 -42.96
C PHE A 22 5.01 6.94 -41.83
N SER A 23 5.65 7.71 -40.96
CA SER A 23 5.10 8.21 -39.70
C SER A 23 5.32 9.72 -39.56
N SER A 24 4.88 10.28 -38.44
CA SER A 24 5.11 11.68 -38.07
C SER A 24 6.58 12.04 -37.94
N ALA A 25 7.46 11.07 -37.64
CA ALA A 25 8.90 11.28 -37.56
C ALA A 25 9.54 11.48 -38.95
N ASP A 26 8.88 11.02 -40.00
CA ASP A 26 9.36 11.05 -41.38
C ASP A 26 8.86 12.31 -42.13
N LEU A 27 8.08 13.16 -41.45
CA LEU A 27 7.54 14.41 -41.98
C LEU A 27 8.17 15.63 -41.28
N SER A 28 8.39 16.67 -42.07
CA SER A 28 8.65 18.03 -41.57
C SER A 28 7.35 18.73 -41.24
N TRP A 29 7.30 19.36 -40.06
CA TRP A 29 6.09 20.00 -39.51
C TRP A 29 6.19 21.52 -39.62
N THR A 30 5.12 22.15 -40.08
CA THR A 30 5.01 23.60 -40.24
C THR A 30 3.99 24.15 -39.25
N LYS A 31 4.26 25.32 -38.65
CA LYS A 31 3.27 26.04 -37.83
C LYS A 31 2.29 26.75 -38.75
N PHE A 32 1.03 26.35 -38.75
CA PHE A 32 -0.03 26.91 -39.59
C PHE A 32 -1.09 27.59 -38.73
N GLY A 33 -1.38 28.87 -39.01
CA GLY A 33 -2.31 29.68 -38.23
C GLY A 33 -1.84 31.13 -38.11
N ASN A 34 -2.20 31.81 -37.03
CA ASN A 34 -1.77 33.18 -36.74
C ASN A 34 -0.88 33.23 -35.48
N ALA A 35 -0.38 34.42 -35.13
CA ALA A 35 0.52 34.59 -33.99
C ALA A 35 -0.08 34.15 -32.64
N GLU A 36 -1.41 34.19 -32.49
CA GLU A 36 -2.12 33.83 -31.26
C GLU A 36 -2.54 32.35 -31.21
N HIS A 37 -2.81 31.74 -32.37
CA HIS A 37 -3.33 30.37 -32.52
C HIS A 37 -2.68 29.69 -33.74
N HIS A 38 -1.78 28.75 -33.50
CA HIS A 38 -1.11 27.98 -34.54
C HIS A 38 -1.13 26.47 -34.23
N ASP A 39 -1.35 25.69 -35.27
CA ASP A 39 -1.30 24.23 -35.24
C ASP A 39 -0.02 23.72 -35.92
N GLU A 40 0.50 22.57 -35.51
CA GLU A 40 1.57 21.87 -36.25
C GLU A 40 0.97 20.97 -37.33
N VAL A 41 1.30 21.25 -38.59
CA VAL A 41 0.70 20.59 -39.74
C VAL A 41 1.73 20.06 -40.75
N ALA A 42 1.32 19.05 -41.51
CA ALA A 42 2.06 18.52 -42.66
C ALA A 42 1.09 18.28 -43.83
N LEU A 43 1.56 18.51 -45.05
CA LEU A 43 0.78 18.35 -46.29
C LEU A 43 1.29 17.14 -47.07
N ILE A 44 0.41 16.18 -47.33
CA ILE A 44 0.73 14.94 -48.06
C ILE A 44 -0.30 14.65 -49.16
N PRO A 45 0.03 13.79 -50.16
CA PRO A 45 -0.98 13.24 -51.06
C PRO A 45 -2.07 12.47 -50.29
N TYR A 46 -3.34 12.64 -50.67
CA TYR A 46 -4.47 12.02 -49.95
C TYR A 46 -4.48 10.48 -50.05
N ASP A 47 -4.00 9.93 -51.17
CA ASP A 47 -3.82 8.49 -51.39
C ASP A 47 -2.74 7.88 -50.49
N ARG A 48 -1.81 8.69 -49.96
CA ARG A 48 -0.77 8.27 -49.00
C ARG A 48 -1.20 8.35 -47.53
N VAL A 49 -2.42 8.83 -47.24
CA VAL A 49 -2.94 8.92 -45.86
C VAL A 49 -2.97 7.56 -45.16
N ASP A 50 -3.36 6.49 -45.86
CA ASP A 50 -3.40 5.16 -45.27
C ASP A 50 -1.98 4.66 -44.93
N ALA A 51 -0.99 4.94 -45.78
CA ALA A 51 0.42 4.63 -45.50
C ALA A 51 0.96 5.38 -44.27
N PHE A 52 0.57 6.65 -44.10
CA PHE A 52 0.87 7.43 -42.89
C PHE A 52 0.25 6.81 -41.62
N ILE A 53 -1.04 6.47 -41.67
CA ILE A 53 -1.75 5.90 -40.52
C ILE A 53 -1.14 4.55 -40.14
N VAL A 54 -0.78 3.73 -41.13
CA VAL A 54 -0.15 2.42 -40.87
C VAL A 54 1.24 2.60 -40.23
N GLY A 55 2.06 3.55 -40.71
CA GLY A 55 3.35 3.84 -40.08
C GLY A 55 3.22 4.35 -38.63
N GLU A 56 2.24 5.21 -38.35
CA GLU A 56 1.90 5.65 -36.99
C GLU A 56 1.43 4.49 -36.09
N CYS A 57 0.65 3.54 -36.64
CA CYS A 57 0.24 2.33 -35.93
C CYS A 57 1.44 1.39 -35.62
N SER A 58 2.43 1.40 -36.50
CA SER A 58 3.65 0.58 -36.44
C SER A 58 4.78 1.19 -35.59
N ASN A 59 4.53 2.31 -34.89
CA ASN A 59 5.51 2.96 -34.03
C ASN A 59 6.07 1.99 -32.98
N VAL A 60 7.38 1.76 -33.02
CA VAL A 60 8.08 0.78 -32.15
C VAL A 60 7.96 1.14 -30.68
N LEU A 61 7.93 2.43 -30.35
CA LEU A 61 7.87 2.90 -28.96
C LEU A 61 6.48 2.76 -28.37
N CYS A 62 5.42 2.90 -29.17
CA CYS A 62 4.04 2.94 -28.71
C CYS A 62 3.08 2.31 -29.74
N PRO A 63 3.19 1.00 -30.01
CA PRO A 63 2.37 0.35 -31.04
C PRO A 63 0.89 0.45 -30.68
N THR A 64 0.07 0.87 -31.64
CA THR A 64 -1.36 1.06 -31.43
C THR A 64 -2.12 0.94 -32.75
N ARG A 65 -3.44 1.08 -32.68
CA ARG A 65 -4.26 1.45 -33.83
C ARG A 65 -4.88 2.80 -33.58
N PHE A 66 -5.01 3.57 -34.64
CA PHE A 66 -5.82 4.78 -34.60
C PHE A 66 -7.24 4.48 -35.08
N HIS A 67 -8.24 4.80 -34.25
CA HIS A 67 -9.65 4.73 -34.62
C HIS A 67 -10.19 6.13 -34.93
N ILE A 68 -11.23 6.20 -35.76
CA ILE A 68 -11.89 7.47 -36.07
C ILE A 68 -12.86 7.78 -34.92
N GLU A 69 -12.53 8.80 -34.13
CA GLU A 69 -13.39 9.28 -33.04
C GLU A 69 -14.50 10.18 -33.60
N ARG A 70 -14.18 11.00 -34.61
CA ARG A 70 -15.12 11.92 -35.24
C ARG A 70 -14.86 12.03 -36.74
N GLY A 71 -15.91 11.88 -37.54
CA GLY A 71 -15.86 12.04 -38.99
C GLY A 71 -16.89 13.07 -39.48
N ARG A 72 -16.50 13.92 -40.44
CA ARG A 72 -17.41 14.82 -41.16
C ARG A 72 -17.05 14.79 -42.64
N LYS A 73 -18.07 14.80 -43.52
CA LYS A 73 -17.88 14.83 -44.96
C LYS A 73 -18.82 15.87 -45.57
N ARG A 74 -18.30 16.64 -46.52
CA ARG A 74 -19.07 17.59 -47.33
C ARG A 74 -19.16 17.08 -48.76
N THR A 75 -20.20 17.50 -49.48
CA THR A 75 -20.32 17.25 -50.92
C THR A 75 -19.66 18.41 -51.68
N ILE A 76 -18.97 18.06 -52.77
CA ILE A 76 -18.34 19.05 -53.66
C ILE A 76 -19.43 19.97 -54.24
N GLY A 77 -19.18 21.28 -54.23
CA GLY A 77 -20.10 22.31 -54.72
C GLY A 77 -21.05 22.90 -53.66
N THR A 78 -20.95 22.51 -52.39
CA THR A 78 -21.82 23.03 -51.31
C THR A 78 -21.39 24.36 -50.72
N LEU A 79 -20.12 24.73 -50.86
CA LEU A 79 -19.58 26.00 -50.36
C LEU A 79 -19.47 27.01 -51.50
N LYS A 80 -20.07 28.20 -51.31
CA LYS A 80 -19.97 29.33 -52.25
C LYS A 80 -18.65 30.09 -52.11
N GLU A 81 -18.16 30.19 -50.88
CA GLU A 81 -16.86 30.75 -50.51
C GLU A 81 -16.24 29.85 -49.43
N TYR A 82 -14.94 29.59 -49.51
CA TYR A 82 -14.22 28.73 -48.56
C TYR A 82 -12.75 29.14 -48.45
N LYS A 83 -12.15 28.87 -47.29
CA LYS A 83 -10.71 29.06 -47.05
C LYS A 83 -9.90 27.93 -47.67
N ASP A 84 -8.61 28.16 -47.90
CA ASP A 84 -7.69 27.17 -48.50
C ASP A 84 -7.55 25.88 -47.68
N ASP A 85 -7.73 25.96 -46.36
CA ASP A 85 -7.67 24.83 -45.42
C ASP A 85 -9.03 24.18 -45.11
N GLU A 86 -10.10 24.63 -45.77
CA GLU A 86 -11.44 24.06 -45.57
C GLU A 86 -11.46 22.60 -46.02
N TYR A 87 -12.19 21.76 -45.27
CA TYR A 87 -12.19 20.31 -45.49
C TYR A 87 -13.33 19.86 -46.41
N LEU A 88 -13.01 19.00 -47.36
CA LEU A 88 -13.98 18.12 -48.02
C LEU A 88 -14.33 16.94 -47.12
N GLU A 89 -13.32 16.39 -46.45
CA GLU A 89 -13.47 15.31 -45.48
C GLU A 89 -12.58 15.58 -44.28
N TYR A 90 -13.14 15.44 -43.08
CA TYR A 90 -12.46 15.61 -41.81
C TYR A 90 -12.57 14.33 -41.01
N ARG A 91 -11.44 13.81 -40.53
CA ARG A 91 -11.38 12.66 -39.63
C ARG A 91 -10.44 12.94 -38.48
N LEU A 92 -10.95 12.83 -37.26
CA LEU A 92 -10.17 12.84 -36.03
C LEU A 92 -9.80 11.39 -35.68
N TYR A 93 -8.50 11.11 -35.67
CA TYR A 93 -7.94 9.82 -35.31
C TYR A 93 -7.42 9.85 -33.88
N TRP A 94 -7.89 8.91 -33.06
CA TRP A 94 -7.45 8.77 -31.69
C TRP A 94 -6.75 7.43 -31.48
N CYS A 95 -5.75 7.40 -30.61
CA CYS A 95 -5.14 6.15 -30.17
C CYS A 95 -6.21 5.22 -29.57
N SER A 96 -6.16 3.93 -29.90
CA SER A 96 -7.07 2.90 -29.37
C SER A 96 -7.16 2.86 -27.83
N PHE A 97 -6.17 3.41 -27.13
CA PHE A 97 -6.12 3.46 -25.66
C PHE A 97 -6.67 4.77 -25.05
N GLY A 98 -7.26 5.68 -25.83
CA GLY A 98 -7.90 6.91 -25.34
C GLY A 98 -9.17 7.24 -26.13
N PRO A 99 -9.86 8.35 -25.87
CA PRO A 99 -9.56 9.41 -24.90
C PRO A 99 -9.97 9.07 -23.45
N GLU A 100 -10.82 8.07 -23.26
CA GLU A 100 -11.41 7.75 -21.96
C GLU A 100 -10.53 6.76 -21.16
N ASN A 101 -10.52 6.87 -19.82
CA ASN A 101 -9.75 5.99 -18.93
C ASN A 101 -10.68 5.06 -18.14
N TYR A 102 -11.00 3.90 -18.71
CA TYR A 102 -11.89 2.92 -18.10
C TYR A 102 -11.17 1.94 -17.15
N GLY A 103 -9.84 2.02 -17.03
CA GLY A 103 -9.03 1.17 -16.15
C GLY A 103 -9.09 1.55 -14.66
N GLU A 104 -9.58 2.74 -14.33
CA GLU A 104 -9.64 3.26 -12.95
C GLU A 104 -11.09 3.55 -12.54
N GLY A 105 -11.80 2.52 -12.06
CA GLY A 105 -13.01 2.70 -11.24
C GLY A 105 -14.27 3.26 -11.91
N GLY A 106 -14.32 3.36 -13.24
CA GLY A 106 -15.54 3.79 -13.92
C GLY A 106 -16.68 2.79 -13.71
N GLU A 107 -17.80 3.23 -13.14
CA GLU A 107 -19.06 2.51 -13.27
C GLU A 107 -19.28 2.20 -14.75
N ILE A 108 -19.64 0.96 -15.08
CA ILE A 108 -20.12 0.61 -16.41
C ILE A 108 -21.42 1.38 -16.59
N LEU A 109 -21.35 2.62 -17.09
CA LEU A 109 -22.55 3.35 -17.48
C LEU A 109 -23.31 2.46 -18.48
N PRO A 110 -24.63 2.27 -18.29
CA PRO A 110 -25.42 1.51 -19.23
C PRO A 110 -25.22 2.12 -20.60
N SER A 111 -24.55 1.34 -21.45
CA SER A 111 -24.06 1.70 -22.77
C SER A 111 -24.89 2.82 -23.41
N ARG A 112 -24.30 4.01 -23.61
CA ARG A 112 -24.62 4.74 -24.85
C ARG A 112 -24.48 3.72 -25.95
N ARG A 113 -25.53 3.51 -26.74
CA ARG A 113 -25.65 2.46 -27.75
C ARG A 113 -24.60 2.62 -28.86
N TYR A 114 -23.32 2.46 -28.57
CA TYR A 114 -22.36 2.01 -29.54
C TYR A 114 -22.73 0.56 -29.80
N ARG A 115 -23.56 0.35 -30.83
CA ARG A 115 -23.61 -0.96 -31.46
C ARG A 115 -22.17 -1.28 -31.83
N LEU A 116 -21.55 -2.18 -31.07
CA LEU A 116 -20.32 -2.86 -31.45
C LEU A 116 -20.62 -3.60 -32.75
N ASN A 117 -20.55 -2.87 -33.86
CA ASN A 117 -20.48 -3.47 -35.17
C ASN A 117 -19.15 -4.19 -35.16
N THR A 118 -19.19 -5.51 -35.02
CA THR A 118 -18.07 -6.45 -34.99
C THR A 118 -17.19 -6.42 -36.25
N ARG A 119 -17.45 -5.49 -37.17
CA ARG A 119 -16.64 -5.16 -38.34
C ARG A 119 -15.76 -3.90 -38.18
N ASN A 120 -16.08 -2.96 -37.28
CA ASN A 120 -15.27 -1.77 -37.03
C ASN A 120 -14.51 -1.92 -35.70
N ARG A 121 -13.21 -2.14 -35.85
CA ARG A 121 -12.21 -2.51 -34.84
C ARG A 121 -11.81 -1.32 -33.92
N ALA A 122 -12.76 -0.67 -33.27
CA ALA A 122 -12.42 0.18 -32.12
C ALA A 122 -11.97 -0.71 -30.95
N ALA A 123 -11.09 -0.19 -30.09
CA ALA A 123 -10.63 -0.90 -28.91
C ALA A 123 -11.80 -1.23 -27.97
N ARG A 124 -11.68 -2.31 -27.21
CA ARG A 124 -12.72 -2.66 -26.23
C ARG A 124 -12.75 -1.56 -25.16
N PRO A 125 -13.90 -1.18 -24.60
CA PRO A 125 -13.95 -0.19 -23.51
C PRO A 125 -12.97 -0.50 -22.36
N GLN A 126 -12.74 -1.79 -22.09
CA GLN A 126 -11.81 -2.28 -21.07
C GLN A 126 -10.32 -2.01 -21.36
N SER A 127 -9.94 -1.70 -22.60
CA SER A 127 -8.55 -1.38 -22.99
C SER A 127 -8.29 0.12 -23.10
N MET A 128 -9.28 0.97 -22.86
CA MET A 128 -9.12 2.43 -22.92
C MET A 128 -8.55 2.95 -21.58
N ARG A 129 -7.38 3.58 -21.63
CA ARG A 129 -6.53 3.99 -20.49
C ARG A 129 -6.27 5.51 -20.46
N GLY A 130 -7.07 6.29 -21.18
CA GLY A 130 -6.97 7.75 -21.23
C GLY A 130 -5.79 8.28 -22.04
N CYS A 131 -5.32 7.56 -23.07
CA CYS A 131 -4.24 8.02 -23.94
C CYS A 131 -4.55 9.38 -24.57
N THR A 132 -3.63 10.34 -24.50
CA THR A 132 -3.79 11.67 -25.11
C THR A 132 -3.38 11.73 -26.57
N CYS A 133 -2.75 10.70 -27.14
CA CYS A 133 -2.24 10.72 -28.52
C CYS A 133 -3.37 10.75 -29.56
N HIS A 134 -3.39 11.80 -30.38
CA HIS A 134 -4.37 11.97 -31.46
C HIS A 134 -3.92 13.00 -32.52
N PHE A 135 -4.46 12.83 -33.73
CA PHE A 135 -4.25 13.73 -34.86
C PHE A 135 -5.49 13.81 -35.76
N VAL A 136 -5.54 14.84 -36.59
CA VAL A 136 -6.62 15.10 -37.54
C VAL A 136 -6.09 14.95 -38.96
N VAL A 137 -6.91 14.36 -39.83
CA VAL A 137 -6.69 14.38 -41.28
C VAL A 137 -7.82 15.16 -41.95
N LYS A 138 -7.47 16.24 -42.63
CA LYS A 138 -8.37 17.04 -43.48
C LYS A 138 -8.03 16.78 -44.95
N ARG A 139 -8.93 16.15 -45.69
CA ARG A 139 -8.90 16.19 -47.16
C ARG A 139 -9.35 17.57 -47.60
N LEU A 140 -8.52 18.30 -48.33
CA LEU A 140 -8.80 19.72 -48.65
C LEU A 140 -9.94 19.85 -49.66
N TYR A 141 -10.80 20.85 -49.45
CA TYR A 141 -11.92 21.16 -50.34
C TYR A 141 -11.44 21.78 -51.66
N ALA A 142 -10.48 22.72 -51.58
CA ALA A 142 -9.87 23.36 -52.74
C ALA A 142 -9.00 22.39 -53.57
N ARG A 143 -8.32 21.44 -52.91
CA ARG A 143 -7.38 20.50 -53.52
C ARG A 143 -7.64 19.06 -53.05
N PRO A 144 -8.67 18.37 -53.57
CA PRO A 144 -9.08 17.06 -53.08
C PRO A 144 -8.06 15.92 -53.25
N SER A 145 -7.00 16.12 -54.03
CA SER A 145 -5.88 15.19 -54.13
C SER A 145 -4.91 15.26 -52.94
N LEU A 146 -5.06 16.25 -52.06
CA LEU A 146 -4.17 16.48 -50.92
C LEU A 146 -4.89 16.32 -49.58
N ALA A 147 -4.10 15.94 -48.57
CA ALA A 147 -4.49 15.86 -47.19
C ALA A 147 -3.58 16.72 -46.31
N LEU A 148 -4.20 17.52 -45.46
CA LEU A 148 -3.54 18.24 -44.38
C LEU A 148 -3.66 17.42 -43.08
N ILE A 149 -2.52 17.00 -42.54
CA ILE A 149 -2.44 16.33 -41.24
C ILE A 149 -2.17 17.40 -40.19
N VAL A 150 -2.94 17.38 -39.11
CA VAL A 150 -2.75 18.25 -37.94
C VAL A 150 -2.50 17.36 -36.73
N TYR A 151 -1.32 17.46 -36.10
CA TYR A 151 -0.98 16.61 -34.95
C TYR A 151 -1.18 17.39 -33.66
N ASN A 152 -2.16 16.98 -32.85
CA ASN A 152 -2.55 17.70 -31.63
C ASN A 152 -1.70 17.27 -30.42
N ASP A 153 -1.51 15.97 -30.20
CA ASP A 153 -0.58 15.46 -29.19
C ASP A 153 0.04 14.14 -29.69
N ARG A 154 1.37 14.09 -29.78
CA ARG A 154 2.15 12.93 -30.23
C ARG A 154 2.46 11.95 -29.09
N ARG A 155 2.26 12.36 -27.84
CA ARG A 155 2.71 11.58 -26.68
C ARG A 155 1.66 10.55 -26.30
N HIS A 156 2.08 9.29 -26.17
CA HIS A 156 1.24 8.22 -25.64
C HIS A 156 1.26 8.23 -24.11
N VAL A 157 0.73 9.30 -23.52
CA VAL A 157 0.58 9.44 -22.06
C VAL A 157 -0.88 9.50 -21.66
N ASN A 158 -1.19 9.24 -20.39
CA ASN A 158 -2.50 9.50 -19.81
C ASN A 158 -2.63 10.98 -19.39
N THR A 159 -3.80 11.38 -18.92
CA THR A 159 -4.07 12.74 -18.42
C THR A 159 -3.20 13.13 -17.22
N SER A 160 -2.59 12.17 -16.54
CA SER A 160 -1.63 12.38 -15.45
C SER A 160 -0.16 12.45 -15.92
N GLY A 161 0.09 12.39 -17.24
CA GLY A 161 1.43 12.49 -17.83
C GLY A 161 2.25 11.20 -17.84
N PHE A 162 1.68 10.06 -17.42
CA PHE A 162 2.36 8.76 -17.43
C PHE A 162 2.15 8.03 -18.75
N ILE A 163 3.15 7.28 -19.22
CA ILE A 163 3.05 6.45 -20.44
C ILE A 163 1.87 5.47 -20.31
N CYS A 164 0.94 5.52 -21.26
CA CYS A 164 -0.33 4.77 -21.18
C CYS A 164 -0.24 3.34 -21.76
N HIS A 165 0.56 3.16 -22.81
CA HIS A 165 0.94 1.88 -23.40
C HIS A 165 2.31 2.03 -24.05
N GLY A 166 3.02 0.93 -24.22
CA GLY A 166 4.35 0.90 -24.80
C GLY A 166 4.55 -0.31 -25.71
N PRO A 167 5.80 -0.60 -26.12
CA PRO A 167 6.11 -1.68 -27.06
C PRO A 167 5.64 -3.05 -26.58
N LEU A 168 5.43 -3.14 -25.27
CA LEU A 168 5.30 -4.34 -24.46
C LEU A 168 3.83 -4.65 -24.13
N ASP A 169 2.88 -3.75 -24.41
CA ASP A 169 1.49 -3.91 -23.98
C ASP A 169 0.76 -5.10 -24.65
N ARG A 170 0.25 -6.06 -23.87
CA ARG A 170 -0.52 -7.22 -24.38
C ARG A 170 -1.83 -6.83 -25.03
N ASP A 171 -2.40 -5.69 -24.64
CA ASP A 171 -3.60 -5.13 -25.26
C ASP A 171 -3.26 -4.25 -26.47
N ALA A 172 -1.96 -4.01 -26.78
CA ALA A 172 -1.58 -3.24 -27.96
C ALA A 172 -2.09 -3.94 -29.21
N ILE A 173 -2.85 -3.20 -30.00
CA ILE A 173 -3.46 -3.70 -31.22
C ILE A 173 -2.58 -3.24 -32.37
N GLY A 174 -1.83 -4.15 -33.00
CA GLY A 174 -0.95 -3.84 -34.14
C GLY A 174 -0.17 -5.09 -34.60
N PRO A 175 0.34 -5.15 -35.85
CA PRO A 175 1.06 -6.32 -36.36
C PRO A 175 2.30 -6.70 -35.50
N GLY A 176 2.93 -5.72 -34.84
CA GLY A 176 4.12 -5.89 -33.99
C GLY A 176 3.87 -6.23 -32.51
N ALA A 177 2.65 -6.03 -31.99
CA ALA A 177 2.33 -6.18 -30.56
C ALA A 177 2.40 -7.63 -30.04
N LYS A 178 2.37 -8.62 -30.95
CA LYS A 178 2.44 -10.05 -30.59
C LYS A 178 3.85 -10.53 -30.21
N LYS A 179 4.89 -9.70 -30.36
CA LYS A 179 6.29 -10.15 -30.30
C LYS A 179 7.11 -9.57 -29.14
N ILE A 180 6.52 -8.78 -28.22
CA ILE A 180 7.30 -8.10 -27.18
C ILE A 180 6.63 -8.18 -25.78
N PRO A 181 7.36 -8.65 -24.74
CA PRO A 181 6.82 -8.91 -23.39
C PRO A 181 6.52 -7.66 -22.55
N TYR A 182 5.30 -7.59 -22.00
CA TYR A 182 4.68 -6.60 -21.10
C TYR A 182 5.44 -6.13 -19.85
N ILE A 183 5.34 -4.81 -19.57
CA ILE A 183 5.63 -4.19 -18.27
C ILE A 183 4.30 -3.70 -17.67
N CYS A 184 3.74 -4.43 -16.70
CA CYS A 184 2.62 -3.95 -15.88
C CYS A 184 3.06 -2.84 -14.91
N ASN A 185 2.07 -2.12 -14.36
CA ASN A 185 2.23 -1.28 -13.18
C ASN A 185 2.96 -2.03 -12.04
N GLU A 186 2.70 -3.33 -11.88
CA GLU A 186 3.37 -4.17 -10.89
C GLU A 186 4.87 -4.38 -11.21
N ILE A 187 5.24 -4.71 -12.44
CA ILE A 187 6.65 -4.80 -12.85
C ILE A 187 7.33 -3.43 -12.76
N GLN A 188 6.65 -2.36 -13.14
CA GLN A 188 7.17 -1.00 -12.99
C GLN A 188 7.42 -0.67 -11.52
N GLN A 189 6.45 -0.94 -10.65
CA GLN A 189 6.59 -0.73 -9.20
C GLN A 189 7.69 -1.61 -8.62
N GLN A 190 7.84 -2.85 -9.08
CA GLN A 190 8.93 -3.75 -8.72
C GLN A 190 10.28 -3.14 -9.09
N THR A 191 10.47 -2.73 -10.35
CA THR A 191 11.70 -2.09 -10.83
C THR A 191 12.00 -0.80 -10.05
N MET A 192 11.02 0.09 -9.90
CA MET A 192 11.18 1.32 -9.12
C MET A 192 11.55 1.02 -7.66
N SER A 193 10.90 0.04 -7.03
CA SER A 193 11.16 -0.31 -5.64
C SER A 193 12.58 -0.83 -5.44
N MET A 194 13.07 -1.66 -6.35
CA MET A 194 14.44 -2.15 -6.30
C MET A 194 15.46 -1.02 -6.49
N ILE A 195 15.21 -0.07 -7.40
CA ILE A 195 16.08 1.11 -7.62
C ILE A 195 16.12 1.99 -6.37
N TYR A 196 14.97 2.32 -5.77
CA TYR A 196 14.90 3.15 -4.55
C TYR A 196 15.57 2.49 -3.34
N LEU A 197 15.61 1.15 -3.31
CA LEU A 197 16.30 0.41 -2.25
C LEU A 197 17.81 0.24 -2.51
N GLY A 198 18.34 0.82 -3.59
CA GLY A 198 19.76 0.79 -3.92
C GLY A 198 20.25 -0.55 -4.44
N ILE A 199 19.36 -1.42 -4.93
CA ILE A 199 19.76 -2.68 -5.57
C ILE A 199 20.50 -2.35 -6.88
N PRO A 200 21.66 -2.98 -7.17
CA PRO A 200 22.41 -2.72 -8.39
C PRO A 200 21.56 -2.90 -9.67
N GLU A 201 21.75 -2.00 -10.64
CA GLU A 201 21.01 -2.04 -11.92
C GLU A 201 21.18 -3.39 -12.65
N GLU A 202 22.35 -4.02 -12.52
CA GLU A 202 22.64 -5.35 -13.09
C GLU A 202 21.71 -6.44 -12.53
N ASN A 203 21.55 -6.48 -11.20
CA ASN A 203 20.68 -7.44 -10.53
C ASN A 203 19.20 -7.18 -10.86
N ILE A 204 18.81 -5.90 -11.00
CA ILE A 204 17.46 -5.51 -11.42
C ILE A 204 17.19 -5.98 -12.84
N LEU A 205 18.14 -5.77 -13.74
CA LEU A 205 18.05 -6.18 -15.13
C LEU A 205 17.94 -7.70 -15.25
N GLU A 206 18.78 -8.45 -14.56
CA GLU A 206 18.71 -9.92 -14.54
C GLU A 206 17.32 -10.39 -14.11
N LYS A 207 16.76 -9.83 -13.03
CA LYS A 207 15.42 -10.19 -12.52
C LYS A 207 14.31 -9.77 -13.47
N HIS A 208 14.44 -8.61 -14.11
CA HIS A 208 13.47 -8.13 -15.08
C HIS A 208 13.47 -9.01 -16.34
N ILE A 209 14.65 -9.44 -16.80
CA ILE A 209 14.82 -10.42 -17.89
C ILE A 209 14.23 -11.77 -17.49
N GLU A 210 14.53 -12.29 -16.30
CA GLU A 210 13.97 -13.54 -15.80
C GLU A 210 12.42 -13.49 -15.81
N GLY A 211 11.83 -12.39 -15.33
CA GLY A 211 10.40 -12.15 -15.39
C GLY A 211 9.85 -12.16 -16.81
N ILE A 212 10.53 -11.47 -17.74
CA ILE A 212 10.20 -11.44 -19.16
C ILE A 212 10.26 -12.84 -19.80
N GLU A 213 11.34 -13.58 -19.55
CA GLU A 213 11.61 -14.90 -20.13
C GLU A 213 10.59 -15.95 -19.65
N ARG A 214 10.15 -15.89 -18.39
CA ARG A 214 9.06 -16.74 -17.88
C ARG A 214 7.77 -16.60 -18.69
N TYR A 215 7.50 -15.44 -19.29
CA TYR A 215 6.25 -15.18 -20.01
C TYR A 215 6.37 -15.26 -21.54
N CYS A 216 7.55 -15.03 -22.11
CA CYS A 216 7.72 -14.89 -23.57
C CYS A 216 8.87 -15.73 -24.16
N GLY A 217 9.58 -16.51 -23.33
CA GLY A 217 10.79 -17.23 -23.75
C GLY A 217 11.98 -16.28 -23.98
N SER A 218 13.15 -16.83 -24.24
CA SER A 218 14.36 -16.04 -24.46
C SER A 218 14.31 -15.32 -25.81
N ASN A 219 14.49 -13.99 -25.80
CA ASN A 219 14.53 -13.16 -27.00
C ASN A 219 15.54 -12.02 -26.82
N ALA A 220 16.62 -12.04 -27.62
CA ALA A 220 17.70 -11.05 -27.54
C ALA A 220 17.21 -9.59 -27.70
N LYS A 221 16.16 -9.36 -28.50
CA LYS A 221 15.56 -8.03 -28.69
C LYS A 221 14.79 -7.58 -27.45
N ALA A 222 14.16 -8.51 -26.73
CA ALA A 222 13.46 -8.21 -25.47
C ALA A 222 14.45 -7.87 -24.35
N ASN A 223 15.59 -8.58 -24.30
CA ASN A 223 16.63 -8.35 -23.29
C ASN A 223 17.31 -6.97 -23.48
N SER A 224 17.50 -6.53 -24.72
CA SER A 224 17.99 -5.18 -25.02
C SER A 224 16.99 -4.08 -24.59
N LEU A 225 15.69 -4.28 -24.85
CA LEU A 225 14.64 -3.34 -24.43
C LEU A 225 14.50 -3.27 -22.90
N ALA A 226 14.60 -4.41 -22.22
CA ALA A 226 14.65 -4.51 -20.75
C ALA A 226 15.80 -3.68 -20.16
N SER A 227 16.99 -3.79 -20.74
CA SER A 227 18.16 -3.02 -20.33
C SER A 227 17.94 -1.51 -20.49
N GLN A 228 17.44 -1.08 -21.64
CA GLN A 228 17.12 0.34 -21.88
C GLN A 228 16.05 0.85 -20.91
N TYR A 229 15.04 0.04 -20.59
CA TYR A 229 13.99 0.41 -19.65
C TYR A 229 14.52 0.62 -18.23
N VAL A 230 15.25 -0.37 -17.69
CA VAL A 230 15.84 -0.30 -16.34
C VAL A 230 16.80 0.89 -16.25
N HIS A 231 17.65 1.07 -17.26
CA HIS A 231 18.59 2.19 -17.30
C HIS A 231 17.87 3.55 -17.35
N LYS A 232 16.84 3.70 -18.20
CA LYS A 232 16.07 4.94 -18.31
C LYS A 232 15.35 5.27 -16.99
N LEU A 233 14.73 4.28 -16.35
CA LEU A 233 14.12 4.47 -15.04
C LEU A 233 15.15 4.85 -13.97
N GLY A 234 16.30 4.16 -13.95
CA GLY A 234 17.41 4.47 -13.07
C GLY A 234 17.87 5.93 -13.24
N MET A 235 18.02 6.40 -14.48
CA MET A 235 18.36 7.80 -14.76
C MET A 235 17.28 8.78 -14.30
N ILE A 236 16.00 8.48 -14.52
CA ILE A 236 14.89 9.34 -14.09
C ILE A 236 14.90 9.48 -12.56
N ILE A 237 15.05 8.36 -11.84
CA ILE A 237 15.08 8.35 -10.38
C ILE A 237 16.31 9.11 -9.87
N LYS A 238 17.50 8.84 -10.42
CA LYS A 238 18.75 9.53 -10.04
C LYS A 238 18.71 11.04 -10.29
N ARG A 239 17.99 11.48 -11.32
CA ARG A 239 17.80 12.92 -11.65
C ARG A 239 16.62 13.56 -10.93
N SER A 240 15.74 12.76 -10.31
CA SER A 240 14.60 13.29 -9.57
C SER A 240 15.07 13.93 -8.27
N THR A 241 14.67 15.18 -8.06
CA THR A 241 14.85 15.88 -6.80
C THR A 241 13.54 15.92 -6.03
N HIS A 242 13.62 15.86 -4.70
CA HIS A 242 12.48 16.08 -3.82
C HIS A 242 12.13 17.57 -3.71
N GLU A 243 13.14 18.44 -3.81
CA GLU A 243 12.99 19.89 -3.80
C GLU A 243 12.56 20.35 -5.20
N LEU A 244 11.24 20.42 -5.42
CA LEU A 244 10.66 20.88 -6.69
C LEU A 244 10.66 22.41 -6.80
N ASP A 245 10.73 23.10 -5.66
CA ASP A 245 10.82 24.55 -5.51
C ASP A 245 11.65 24.88 -4.26
N LEU A 246 12.29 26.05 -4.25
CA LEU A 246 13.04 26.54 -3.08
C LEU A 246 12.10 26.75 -1.88
N ASP A 247 10.86 27.17 -2.12
CA ASP A 247 9.80 27.20 -1.11
C ASP A 247 9.21 25.80 -0.89
N ASP A 248 9.34 25.30 0.35
CA ASP A 248 8.82 24.00 0.76
C ASP A 248 7.31 23.87 0.55
N GLN A 249 6.55 24.94 0.75
CA GLN A 249 5.10 24.90 0.54
C GLN A 249 4.73 24.83 -0.96
N ALA A 250 5.39 25.62 -1.82
CA ALA A 250 5.24 25.53 -3.27
C ALA A 250 5.65 24.15 -3.80
N SER A 251 6.77 23.61 -3.31
CA SER A 251 7.25 22.26 -3.65
C SER A 251 6.20 21.18 -3.34
N ILE A 252 5.58 21.24 -2.15
CA ILE A 252 4.48 20.35 -1.77
C ILE A 252 3.26 20.51 -2.69
N ARG A 253 2.84 21.74 -3.01
CA ARG A 253 1.70 21.95 -3.93
C ARG A 253 1.96 21.32 -5.29
N MET A 254 3.14 21.53 -5.87
CA MET A 254 3.54 20.91 -7.13
C MET A 254 3.55 19.37 -7.03
N TRP A 255 4.03 18.83 -5.90
CA TRP A 255 4.02 17.39 -5.67
C TRP A 255 2.59 16.83 -5.56
N VAL A 256 1.71 17.49 -4.82
CA VAL A 256 0.29 17.09 -4.66
C VAL A 256 -0.42 17.11 -6.02
N GLU A 257 -0.19 18.12 -6.84
CA GLU A 257 -0.76 18.20 -8.19
C GLU A 257 -0.29 17.05 -9.10
N ARG A 258 0.99 16.69 -9.03
CA ARG A 258 1.56 15.55 -9.78
C ARG A 258 1.10 14.20 -9.26
N ASN A 259 0.75 14.11 -7.97
CA ASN A 259 0.45 12.85 -7.27
C ASN A 259 -0.97 12.79 -6.70
N ARG A 260 -1.95 13.45 -7.33
CA ARG A 260 -3.35 13.50 -6.84
C ARG A 260 -3.95 12.14 -6.50
N LYS A 261 -3.55 11.09 -7.22
CA LYS A 261 -4.00 9.72 -6.96
C LYS A 261 -3.51 9.17 -5.62
N SER A 262 -2.35 9.59 -5.15
CA SER A 262 -1.75 9.16 -3.88
C SER A 262 -2.09 10.08 -2.71
N VAL A 263 -2.90 11.12 -2.93
CA VAL A 263 -3.32 12.08 -1.91
C VAL A 263 -4.80 11.86 -1.64
N PHE A 264 -5.17 11.61 -0.38
CA PHE A 264 -6.58 11.47 0.01
C PHE A 264 -7.11 12.73 0.71
N PHE A 265 -6.22 13.57 1.24
CA PHE A 265 -6.59 14.84 1.87
C PHE A 265 -5.44 15.83 1.73
N HIS A 266 -5.74 17.08 1.41
CA HIS A 266 -4.76 18.17 1.36
C HIS A 266 -5.41 19.48 1.80
N GLN A 267 -4.79 20.16 2.76
CA GLN A 267 -5.17 21.47 3.27
C GLN A 267 -3.91 22.29 3.48
N ASP A 268 -3.82 23.44 2.79
CA ASP A 268 -2.75 24.41 2.97
C ASP A 268 -2.89 25.15 4.31
N THR A 269 -1.78 25.72 4.81
CA THR A 269 -1.86 26.60 5.99
C THR A 269 -2.58 27.90 5.62
N SER A 270 -3.60 28.27 6.39
CA SER A 270 -4.24 29.58 6.36
C SER A 270 -4.26 30.20 7.77
N GLU A 271 -4.85 31.40 7.92
CA GLU A 271 -5.04 32.02 9.23
C GLU A 271 -5.97 31.20 10.14
N SER A 272 -6.95 30.50 9.56
CA SER A 272 -7.95 29.70 10.27
C SER A 272 -7.63 28.22 10.33
N ASP A 273 -6.85 27.70 9.38
CA ASP A 273 -6.69 26.27 9.16
C ASP A 273 -5.21 25.83 9.16
N PRO A 274 -4.87 24.75 9.88
CA PRO A 274 -3.51 24.22 9.90
C PRO A 274 -3.19 23.42 8.64
N PHE A 275 -1.91 23.30 8.29
CA PHE A 275 -1.46 22.38 7.25
C PHE A 275 -1.82 20.93 7.59
N ILE A 276 -2.40 20.22 6.62
CA ILE A 276 -2.68 18.78 6.69
C ILE A 276 -2.42 18.17 5.32
N LEU A 277 -1.54 17.18 5.26
CA LEU A 277 -1.32 16.36 4.06
C LEU A 277 -1.53 14.88 4.40
N GLY A 278 -2.55 14.28 3.78
CA GLY A 278 -2.90 12.87 3.87
C GLY A 278 -2.47 12.12 2.61
N ILE A 279 -1.53 11.20 2.75
CA ILE A 279 -0.98 10.36 1.68
C ILE A 279 -1.46 8.93 1.85
N GLN A 280 -2.01 8.37 0.78
CA GLN A 280 -2.37 6.97 0.64
C GLN A 280 -2.25 6.57 -0.82
N THR A 281 -1.24 5.76 -1.15
CA THR A 281 -1.10 5.17 -2.49
C THR A 281 -2.20 4.14 -2.75
N GLU A 282 -2.40 3.77 -4.02
CA GLU A 282 -3.34 2.71 -4.39
C GLU A 282 -3.01 1.38 -3.69
N TRP A 283 -1.72 1.04 -3.60
CA TRP A 283 -1.29 -0.16 -2.88
C TRP A 283 -1.64 -0.08 -1.39
N GLN A 284 -1.44 1.08 -0.75
CA GLN A 284 -1.79 1.29 0.65
C GLN A 284 -3.29 1.19 0.91
N LEU A 285 -4.12 1.76 0.03
CA LEU A 285 -5.58 1.62 0.07
C LEU A 285 -6.00 0.15 -0.04
N GLN A 286 -5.39 -0.61 -0.95
CA GLN A 286 -5.66 -2.04 -1.08
C GLN A 286 -5.26 -2.83 0.16
N GLN A 287 -4.11 -2.51 0.78
CA GLN A 287 -3.72 -3.16 2.04
C GLN A 287 -4.67 -2.78 3.18
N MET A 288 -5.15 -1.52 3.23
CA MET A 288 -6.14 -1.07 4.21
C MET A 288 -7.47 -1.83 4.08
N VAL A 289 -7.96 -2.01 2.86
CA VAL A 289 -9.18 -2.76 2.60
C VAL A 289 -8.98 -4.24 2.95
N ARG A 290 -7.87 -4.82 2.51
CA ARG A 290 -7.58 -6.25 2.69
C ARG A 290 -7.36 -6.65 4.14
N PHE A 291 -6.54 -5.90 4.86
CA PHE A 291 -6.06 -6.28 6.20
C PHE A 291 -6.68 -5.46 7.33
N GLY A 292 -7.28 -4.30 7.01
CA GLY A 292 -8.00 -3.48 7.99
C GLY A 292 -9.49 -3.83 8.12
N HIS A 293 -10.11 -4.45 7.10
CA HIS A 293 -11.53 -4.79 7.18
C HIS A 293 -11.80 -5.85 8.25
N ARG A 294 -12.65 -5.51 9.23
CA ARG A 294 -13.01 -6.36 10.38
C ARG A 294 -11.78 -6.82 11.18
N SER A 295 -10.73 -6.01 11.17
CA SER A 295 -9.47 -6.27 11.85
C SER A 295 -9.13 -5.13 12.80
N VAL A 296 -7.95 -5.21 13.41
CA VAL A 296 -7.38 -4.14 14.23
C VAL A 296 -6.57 -3.19 13.34
N VAL A 297 -6.81 -1.89 13.49
CA VAL A 297 -5.99 -0.83 12.90
C VAL A 297 -5.21 -0.17 14.03
N ALA A 298 -3.94 0.15 13.81
CA ALA A 298 -3.11 0.82 14.80
C ALA A 298 -2.70 2.22 14.34
N THR A 299 -2.48 3.11 15.30
CA THR A 299 -1.87 4.42 15.05
C THR A 299 -0.53 4.55 15.73
N ASP A 300 0.42 5.10 15.00
CA ASP A 300 1.61 5.74 15.55
C ASP A 300 1.38 7.25 15.46
N SER A 301 1.11 7.87 16.61
CA SER A 301 0.59 9.24 16.69
C SER A 301 1.63 10.33 16.96
N SER A 302 2.93 10.00 17.03
CA SER A 302 3.92 10.96 17.55
C SER A 302 5.33 10.85 16.97
N PHE A 303 5.48 10.41 15.73
CA PHE A 303 6.79 10.40 15.12
C PHE A 303 7.29 11.81 14.78
N GLY A 304 8.53 12.12 15.18
CA GLY A 304 9.24 13.31 14.72
C GLY A 304 8.84 14.65 15.36
N VAL A 305 8.01 14.66 16.42
CA VAL A 305 7.54 15.89 17.11
C VAL A 305 8.66 16.89 17.45
N LYS A 306 9.89 16.41 17.73
CA LYS A 306 11.06 17.26 18.06
C LYS A 306 12.07 17.44 16.91
N ARG A 307 11.90 16.73 15.79
CA ARG A 307 12.92 16.64 14.72
C ARG A 307 12.40 17.05 13.35
N LEU A 308 11.12 16.80 13.06
CA LEU A 308 10.47 17.16 11.81
C LEU A 308 9.75 18.51 11.96
N LYS A 309 9.62 19.25 10.85
CA LYS A 309 8.83 20.49 10.79
C LYS A 309 7.38 20.28 11.23
N TYR A 310 6.79 19.17 10.81
CA TYR A 310 5.48 18.70 11.28
C TYR A 310 5.57 17.24 11.73
N PRO A 311 4.87 16.86 12.81
CA PRO A 311 4.71 15.47 13.21
C PRO A 311 4.15 14.60 12.08
N LEU A 312 4.58 13.33 12.07
CA LEU A 312 4.05 12.29 11.19
C LEU A 312 3.16 11.36 12.00
N PHE A 313 1.92 11.22 11.55
CA PHE A 313 0.99 10.19 12.00
C PHE A 313 0.96 9.07 10.96
N THR A 314 0.99 7.83 11.42
CA THR A 314 0.85 6.66 10.53
C THR A 314 -0.32 5.81 10.97
N LEU A 315 -1.19 5.42 10.04
CA LEU A 315 -2.11 4.31 10.23
C LEU A 315 -1.47 3.02 9.73
N LEU A 316 -1.58 1.98 10.54
CA LEU A 316 -0.97 0.66 10.33
C LEU A 316 -2.06 -0.40 10.37
N VAL A 317 -1.97 -1.39 9.47
CA VAL A 317 -2.74 -2.63 9.55
C VAL A 317 -1.78 -3.81 9.72
N PHE A 318 -2.29 -4.94 10.20
CA PHE A 318 -1.50 -6.15 10.39
C PHE A 318 -1.80 -7.14 9.28
N ASP A 319 -0.75 -7.58 8.57
CA ASP A 319 -0.90 -8.58 7.53
C ASP A 319 -1.20 -9.98 8.11
N SER A 320 -1.36 -11.00 7.25
CA SER A 320 -1.63 -12.38 7.70
C SER A 320 -0.53 -12.98 8.59
N ARG A 321 0.67 -12.40 8.57
CA ARG A 321 1.80 -12.80 9.41
C ARG A 321 1.93 -11.89 10.64
N GLN A 322 1.03 -10.92 10.88
CA GLN A 322 1.14 -9.94 11.96
C GLN A 322 2.29 -8.93 11.81
N HIS A 323 2.76 -8.68 10.58
CA HIS A 323 3.61 -7.54 10.27
C HIS A 323 2.78 -6.27 10.12
N ALA A 324 3.27 -5.16 10.68
CA ALA A 324 2.64 -3.86 10.51
C ALA A 324 2.92 -3.27 9.12
N LEU A 325 1.87 -2.90 8.39
CA LEU A 325 1.92 -2.28 7.07
C LEU A 325 1.39 -0.84 7.14
N PRO A 326 2.16 0.18 6.71
CA PRO A 326 1.69 1.56 6.66
C PRO A 326 0.67 1.75 5.55
N VAL A 327 -0.57 2.07 5.93
CA VAL A 327 -1.70 2.23 4.99
C VAL A 327 -2.12 3.68 4.78
N ALA A 328 -1.63 4.59 5.61
CA ALA A 328 -1.76 6.02 5.40
C ALA A 328 -0.72 6.78 6.20
N TRP A 329 -0.26 7.90 5.66
CA TRP A 329 0.57 8.88 6.34
C TRP A 329 -0.14 10.22 6.39
N ILE A 330 -0.11 10.86 7.57
CA ILE A 330 -0.69 12.18 7.76
C ILE A 330 0.39 13.08 8.37
N ILE A 331 0.69 14.17 7.67
CA ILE A 331 1.66 15.17 8.10
C ILE A 331 0.86 16.40 8.55
N THR A 332 0.85 16.68 9.85
CA THR A 332 0.15 17.84 10.40
C THR A 332 0.70 18.23 11.77
N ARG A 333 0.57 19.52 12.11
CA ARG A 333 0.81 20.05 13.46
C ARG A 333 -0.43 20.06 14.35
N SER A 334 -1.62 19.85 13.79
CA SER A 334 -2.87 19.97 14.55
C SER A 334 -3.28 18.62 15.13
N PHE A 335 -3.55 18.65 16.43
CA PHE A 335 -4.16 17.56 17.19
C PHE A 335 -5.60 17.91 17.59
N ALA A 336 -6.17 18.99 17.04
CA ALA A 336 -7.51 19.42 17.37
C ALA A 336 -8.55 18.43 16.82
N LYS A 337 -9.56 18.09 17.64
CA LYS A 337 -10.66 17.20 17.25
C LYS A 337 -11.23 17.47 15.85
N PRO A 338 -11.58 18.72 15.47
CA PRO A 338 -12.17 18.98 14.15
C PRO A 338 -11.22 18.66 13.00
N ASP A 339 -9.93 18.96 13.13
CA ASP A 339 -8.94 18.68 12.09
C ASP A 339 -8.71 17.19 11.92
N VAL A 340 -8.61 16.46 13.04
CA VAL A 340 -8.50 15.00 13.05
C VAL A 340 -9.73 14.34 12.42
N SER A 341 -10.92 14.85 12.73
CA SER A 341 -12.18 14.38 12.14
C SER A 341 -12.22 14.55 10.61
N LYS A 342 -11.74 15.68 10.08
CA LYS A 342 -11.75 15.98 8.63
C LYS A 342 -10.99 14.91 7.84
N TRP A 343 -9.72 14.68 8.16
CA TRP A 343 -8.90 13.74 7.40
C TRP A 343 -9.24 12.28 7.68
N LEU A 344 -9.70 11.93 8.90
CA LEU A 344 -10.17 10.58 9.20
C LEU A 344 -11.39 10.20 8.36
N LYS A 345 -12.38 11.10 8.26
CA LYS A 345 -13.58 10.88 7.43
C LYS A 345 -13.20 10.68 5.97
N ALA A 346 -12.34 11.56 5.42
CA ALA A 346 -11.86 11.44 4.04
C ALA A 346 -11.15 10.10 3.77
N LEU A 347 -10.36 9.61 4.73
CA LEU A 347 -9.68 8.31 4.63
C LEU A 347 -10.68 7.14 4.63
N ILE A 348 -11.68 7.17 5.52
CA ILE A 348 -12.70 6.13 5.63
C ILE A 348 -13.59 6.12 4.39
N ASP A 349 -14.01 7.28 3.90
CA ASP A 349 -14.82 7.41 2.69
C ASP A 349 -14.07 6.84 1.48
N ARG A 350 -12.75 7.08 1.40
CA ARG A 350 -11.90 6.48 0.38
C ARG A 350 -11.86 4.96 0.49
N ALA A 351 -11.71 4.38 1.68
CA ALA A 351 -11.79 2.93 1.87
C ALA A 351 -13.17 2.36 1.49
N ARG A 352 -14.24 3.04 1.89
CA ARG A 352 -15.64 2.65 1.59
C ARG A 352 -16.01 2.80 0.12
N SER A 353 -15.33 3.67 -0.62
CA SER A 353 -15.50 3.77 -2.08
C SER A 353 -15.06 2.51 -2.82
N VAL A 354 -14.08 1.78 -2.26
CA VAL A 354 -13.60 0.50 -2.80
C VAL A 354 -14.40 -0.67 -2.23
N GLU A 355 -14.63 -0.69 -0.92
CA GLU A 355 -15.39 -1.72 -0.23
C GLU A 355 -16.47 -1.07 0.65
N PRO A 356 -17.73 -0.96 0.18
CA PRO A 356 -18.80 -0.25 0.89
C PRO A 356 -19.06 -0.77 2.31
N GLY A 357 -18.77 -2.04 2.58
CA GLY A 357 -18.89 -2.65 3.90
C GLY A 357 -17.71 -2.38 4.85
N TRP A 358 -16.69 -1.62 4.43
CA TRP A 358 -15.45 -1.46 5.18
C TRP A 358 -15.70 -0.86 6.56
N LYS A 359 -15.22 -1.58 7.58
CA LYS A 359 -15.32 -1.29 9.00
C LYS A 359 -14.11 -1.87 9.74
N VAL A 360 -13.75 -1.25 10.85
CA VAL A 360 -12.68 -1.67 11.76
C VAL A 360 -13.30 -2.36 12.98
N ASN A 361 -12.67 -3.44 13.48
CA ASN A 361 -13.16 -4.13 14.68
C ASN A 361 -12.46 -3.69 15.97
N GLY A 362 -11.29 -3.07 15.88
CA GLY A 362 -10.61 -2.48 17.03
C GLY A 362 -9.55 -1.48 16.59
N PHE A 363 -9.28 -0.50 17.43
CA PHE A 363 -8.33 0.56 17.12
C PHE A 363 -7.25 0.67 18.17
N LEU A 364 -6.00 0.42 17.83
CA LEU A 364 -4.87 0.44 18.76
C LEU A 364 -4.22 1.82 18.79
N ILE A 365 -4.14 2.41 19.99
CA ILE A 365 -3.45 3.66 20.25
C ILE A 365 -2.12 3.46 21.01
N ASP A 366 -1.11 4.24 20.65
CA ASP A 366 0.21 4.26 21.27
C ASP A 366 0.46 5.47 22.18
N ASP A 367 -0.49 6.43 22.22
CA ASP A 367 -0.47 7.63 23.06
C ASP A 367 -1.79 7.76 23.84
N ALA A 368 -1.71 7.84 25.17
CA ALA A 368 -2.88 8.10 26.00
C ALA A 368 -3.42 9.53 25.83
N ALA A 369 -2.66 10.44 25.21
CA ALA A 369 -3.17 11.76 24.82
C ALA A 369 -3.95 11.74 23.49
N ALA A 370 -4.08 10.58 22.83
CA ALA A 370 -4.93 10.46 21.65
C ALA A 370 -6.39 10.76 22.01
N ASP A 371 -7.13 11.35 21.06
CA ASP A 371 -8.54 11.66 21.25
C ASP A 371 -9.40 10.39 21.11
N ILE A 372 -9.42 9.60 22.19
CA ILE A 372 -10.08 8.28 22.24
C ILE A 372 -11.57 8.40 21.91
N ASP A 373 -12.24 9.44 22.42
CA ASP A 373 -13.67 9.67 22.16
C ASP A 373 -13.93 9.86 20.67
N LEU A 374 -13.10 10.67 19.99
CA LEU A 374 -13.21 10.92 18.56
C LEU A 374 -12.99 9.64 17.74
N LEU A 375 -12.00 8.82 18.11
CA LEU A 375 -11.72 7.56 17.43
C LEU A 375 -12.86 6.56 17.61
N SER A 376 -13.39 6.46 18.83
CA SER A 376 -14.55 5.62 19.14
C SER A 376 -15.79 6.06 18.37
N GLU A 377 -16.07 7.36 18.30
CA GLU A 377 -17.21 7.94 17.57
C GLU A 377 -17.10 7.69 16.06
N ILE A 378 -15.92 7.90 15.47
CA ILE A 378 -15.72 7.79 14.02
C ILE A 378 -15.71 6.33 13.55
N PHE A 379 -15.02 5.44 14.26
CA PHE A 379 -14.87 4.05 13.85
C PHE A 379 -15.96 3.14 14.40
N GLY A 380 -16.65 3.52 15.48
CA GLY A 380 -17.66 2.71 16.15
C GLY A 380 -17.09 1.39 16.67
N CYS A 381 -15.82 1.37 17.10
CA CYS A 381 -15.13 0.15 17.52
C CYS A 381 -14.35 0.35 18.85
N PRO A 382 -14.08 -0.73 19.59
CA PRO A 382 -13.28 -0.68 20.80
C PRO A 382 -11.87 -0.13 20.54
N VAL A 383 -11.41 0.73 21.44
CA VAL A 383 -10.03 1.25 21.43
C VAL A 383 -9.17 0.40 22.35
N LEU A 384 -8.02 -0.06 21.85
CA LEU A 384 -7.01 -0.82 22.58
C LEU A 384 -5.80 0.04 22.87
N PHE A 385 -5.21 -0.17 24.02
CA PHE A 385 -4.07 0.60 24.48
C PHE A 385 -2.76 -0.19 24.38
N SER A 386 -1.72 0.39 23.77
CA SER A 386 -0.41 -0.26 23.58
C SER A 386 0.62 0.15 24.64
N LEU A 387 1.04 -0.83 25.45
CA LEU A 387 2.05 -0.63 26.50
C LEU A 387 3.48 -0.45 25.97
N TRP A 388 3.72 -0.84 24.72
CA TRP A 388 5.05 -0.87 24.12
C TRP A 388 5.86 0.41 24.33
N ARG A 389 5.23 1.58 24.10
CA ARG A 389 5.93 2.87 24.14
C ARG A 389 6.42 3.22 25.54
N ILE A 390 5.60 2.97 26.57
CA ILE A 390 5.96 3.19 27.98
C ILE A 390 7.14 2.31 28.34
N ARG A 391 6.98 1.01 28.07
CA ARG A 391 7.99 -0.01 28.33
C ARG A 391 9.34 0.35 27.69
N ARG A 392 9.33 0.73 26.40
CA ARG A 392 10.53 1.10 25.65
C ARG A 392 11.22 2.32 26.25
N SER A 393 10.44 3.35 26.58
CA SER A 393 10.95 4.61 27.12
C SER A 393 11.58 4.41 28.50
N TRP A 394 10.94 3.64 29.39
CA TRP A 394 11.51 3.30 30.69
C TRP A 394 12.80 2.49 30.56
N LEU A 395 12.78 1.36 29.85
CA LEU A 395 13.96 0.50 29.74
C LEU A 395 15.14 1.26 29.12
N ARG A 396 14.91 2.05 28.07
CA ARG A 396 15.98 2.84 27.43
C ARG A 396 16.62 3.84 28.40
N ASN A 397 15.83 4.51 29.24
CA ASN A 397 16.36 5.49 30.18
C ASN A 397 17.01 4.83 31.41
N ILE A 398 16.50 3.68 31.87
CA ILE A 398 17.14 2.88 32.92
C ILE A 398 18.54 2.44 32.47
N VAL A 399 18.68 1.90 31.26
CA VAL A 399 19.98 1.46 30.74
C VAL A 399 20.95 2.63 30.58
N ARG A 400 20.46 3.82 30.19
CA ARG A 400 21.29 5.01 29.97
C ARG A 400 21.67 5.77 31.24
N LYS A 401 20.83 5.76 32.27
CA LYS A 401 20.96 6.64 33.45
C LYS A 401 21.36 5.91 34.73
N CYS A 402 21.14 4.59 34.81
CA CYS A 402 21.61 3.80 35.95
C CYS A 402 22.87 3.04 35.54
N ASN A 403 23.90 2.97 36.38
CA ASN A 403 25.16 2.30 36.05
C ASN A 403 25.19 0.83 36.50
N ASN A 404 24.62 0.54 37.67
CA ASN A 404 24.60 -0.81 38.24
C ASN A 404 23.54 -1.69 37.54
N ILE A 405 23.97 -2.84 37.02
CA ILE A 405 23.12 -3.77 36.27
C ILE A 405 22.03 -4.41 37.15
N GLU A 406 22.32 -4.72 38.41
CA GLU A 406 21.35 -5.28 39.35
C GLU A 406 20.26 -4.26 39.66
N VAL A 407 20.65 -3.00 39.90
CA VAL A 407 19.72 -1.90 40.11
C VAL A 407 18.86 -1.66 38.87
N ARG A 408 19.43 -1.69 37.66
CA ARG A 408 18.66 -1.59 36.40
C ARG A 408 17.55 -2.65 36.34
N ARG A 409 17.88 -3.89 36.69
CA ARG A 409 16.94 -5.03 36.66
C ARG A 409 15.83 -4.83 37.69
N GLU A 410 16.19 -4.44 38.91
CA GLU A 410 15.20 -4.28 39.98
C GLU A 410 14.29 -3.09 39.74
N ILE A 411 14.79 -1.94 39.25
CA ILE A 411 13.95 -0.80 38.85
C ILE A 411 12.93 -1.23 37.80
N PHE A 412 13.38 -1.91 36.75
CA PHE A 412 12.49 -2.26 35.63
C PHE A 412 11.41 -3.27 36.05
N LYS A 413 11.78 -4.25 36.89
CA LYS A 413 10.84 -5.17 37.52
C LYS A 413 9.85 -4.44 38.44
N ARG A 414 10.32 -3.52 39.28
CA ARG A 414 9.49 -2.76 40.22
C ARG A 414 8.51 -1.83 39.52
N LEU A 415 8.92 -1.22 38.40
CA LEU A 415 8.01 -0.48 37.52
C LEU A 415 6.91 -1.37 36.95
N GLY A 416 7.25 -2.60 36.58
CA GLY A 416 6.25 -3.60 36.19
C GLY A 416 5.28 -3.90 37.31
N THR A 417 5.78 -4.23 38.51
CA THR A 417 4.94 -4.46 39.70
C THR A 417 4.04 -3.27 40.01
N LEU A 418 4.54 -2.04 39.86
CA LEU A 418 3.75 -0.83 40.02
C LEU A 418 2.57 -0.80 39.03
N VAL A 419 2.82 -1.10 37.76
CA VAL A 419 1.76 -1.18 36.74
C VAL A 419 0.74 -2.29 37.06
N TYR A 420 1.18 -3.51 37.41
CA TYR A 420 0.26 -4.60 37.80
C TYR A 420 -0.56 -4.27 39.05
N ASN A 421 0.06 -3.70 40.09
CA ASN A 421 -0.61 -3.38 41.34
C ASN A 421 -1.67 -2.29 41.15
N ILE A 422 -1.37 -1.29 40.33
CA ILE A 422 -2.30 -0.20 40.03
C ILE A 422 -3.44 -0.71 39.14
N TRP A 423 -3.15 -1.58 38.16
CA TRP A 423 -4.20 -2.30 37.42
C TRP A 423 -5.13 -3.06 38.38
N GLY A 424 -4.57 -3.74 39.38
CA GLY A 424 -5.30 -4.46 40.42
C GLY A 424 -5.99 -3.60 41.47
N GLY A 425 -6.04 -2.26 41.32
CA GLY A 425 -6.79 -1.35 42.20
C GLY A 425 -6.04 -0.85 43.45
N THR A 426 -4.71 -1.02 43.51
CA THR A 426 -3.89 -0.49 44.62
C THR A 426 -3.76 1.04 44.51
N ASN A 427 -3.64 1.74 45.63
CA ASN A 427 -3.50 3.21 45.63
C ASN A 427 -2.22 3.66 44.90
N THR A 428 -2.40 4.39 43.80
CA THR A 428 -1.34 4.91 42.91
C THR A 428 -0.31 5.77 43.63
N SER A 429 -0.74 6.65 44.54
CA SER A 429 0.18 7.57 45.22
C SER A 429 1.16 6.83 46.13
N VAL A 430 0.66 5.89 46.93
CA VAL A 430 1.46 5.08 47.86
C VAL A 430 2.46 4.22 47.11
N ALA A 431 2.04 3.58 46.01
CA ALA A 431 2.95 2.75 45.20
C ALA A 431 4.07 3.57 44.54
N LEU A 432 3.75 4.79 44.06
CA LEU A 432 4.73 5.70 43.47
C LEU A 432 5.69 6.28 44.50
N GLU A 433 5.20 6.67 45.68
CA GLU A 433 6.04 7.14 46.79
C GLU A 433 7.02 6.06 47.23
N GLN A 434 6.54 4.83 47.43
CA GLN A 434 7.40 3.71 47.78
C GLN A 434 8.46 3.46 46.69
N PHE A 435 8.08 3.49 45.41
CA PHE A 435 9.04 3.34 44.31
C PHE A 435 10.11 4.44 44.31
N MET A 436 9.72 5.69 44.57
CA MET A 436 10.66 6.81 44.64
C MET A 436 11.60 6.70 45.85
N LEU A 437 11.13 6.16 46.97
CA LEU A 437 11.93 5.90 48.16
C LEU A 437 12.91 4.73 47.93
N ASP A 438 12.44 3.63 47.33
CA ASP A 438 13.22 2.41 47.05
C ASP A 438 14.47 2.70 46.18
N PHE A 439 14.43 3.73 45.33
CA PHE A 439 15.50 4.06 44.37
C PHE A 439 15.93 5.53 44.41
N VAL A 440 15.82 6.16 45.58
CA VAL A 440 16.18 7.59 45.76
C VAL A 440 17.64 7.89 45.41
N ASP A 441 18.52 6.90 45.54
CA ASP A 441 19.94 6.94 45.21
C ASP A 441 20.21 6.99 43.69
N GLN A 442 19.23 6.63 42.86
CA GLN A 442 19.33 6.64 41.39
C GLN A 442 18.91 8.01 40.82
N THR A 443 19.62 9.05 41.25
CA THR A 443 19.27 10.47 41.04
C THR A 443 18.90 10.82 39.60
N ASP A 444 19.73 10.43 38.63
CA ASP A 444 19.55 10.80 37.22
C ASP A 444 18.30 10.19 36.59
N PHE A 445 17.98 8.96 37.01
CA PHE A 445 16.77 8.27 36.56
C PHE A 445 15.54 8.82 37.27
N MET A 446 15.63 9.09 38.57
CA MET A 446 14.55 9.69 39.35
C MET A 446 14.18 11.09 38.84
N GLU A 447 15.15 11.94 38.53
CA GLU A 447 14.90 13.25 37.92
C GLU A 447 14.14 13.12 36.59
N TYR A 448 14.60 12.22 35.72
CA TYR A 448 13.93 11.92 34.46
C TYR A 448 12.50 11.44 34.68
N PHE A 449 12.30 10.50 35.61
CA PHE A 449 11.00 9.91 35.90
C PHE A 449 10.03 10.96 36.46
N LYS A 450 10.50 11.82 37.37
CA LYS A 450 9.75 12.94 37.94
C LYS A 450 9.32 13.94 36.87
N VAL A 451 10.22 14.36 35.98
CA VAL A 451 9.90 15.36 34.96
C VAL A 451 9.04 14.79 33.83
N SER A 452 9.34 13.56 33.38
CA SER A 452 8.76 13.02 32.14
C SER A 452 7.50 12.19 32.37
N TRP A 453 7.41 11.50 33.51
CA TRP A 453 6.39 10.49 33.76
C TRP A 453 5.41 10.86 34.86
N LEU A 454 5.85 11.40 36.01
CA LEU A 454 4.90 11.74 37.08
C LEU A 454 3.70 12.59 36.62
N PRO A 455 3.86 13.62 35.76
CA PRO A 455 2.71 14.42 35.32
C PRO A 455 1.71 13.66 34.44
N LYS A 456 2.10 12.52 33.88
CA LYS A 456 1.33 11.76 32.88
C LYS A 456 0.93 10.37 33.37
N ILE A 457 1.63 9.82 34.36
CA ILE A 457 1.56 8.40 34.71
C ILE A 457 0.15 8.00 35.13
N GLU A 458 -0.55 8.86 35.88
CA GLU A 458 -1.93 8.64 36.29
C GLU A 458 -2.88 8.58 35.10
N MET A 459 -2.74 9.49 34.13
CA MET A 459 -3.50 9.47 32.86
C MET A 459 -3.26 8.16 32.10
N TRP A 460 -2.01 7.72 31.97
CA TRP A 460 -1.70 6.45 31.29
C TRP A 460 -2.26 5.25 32.03
N LEU A 461 -2.12 5.20 33.34
CA LEU A 461 -2.62 4.10 34.17
C LEU A 461 -4.16 4.03 34.16
N SER A 462 -4.82 5.18 34.21
CA SER A 462 -6.28 5.29 34.06
C SER A 462 -6.72 4.81 32.68
N THR A 463 -6.04 5.25 31.62
CA THR A 463 -6.30 4.79 30.24
C THR A 463 -6.11 3.28 30.14
N MET A 464 -5.00 2.75 30.65
CA MET A 464 -4.76 1.31 30.70
C MET A 464 -5.92 0.59 31.37
N ARG A 465 -6.31 0.98 32.58
CA ARG A 465 -7.39 0.31 33.33
C ARG A 465 -8.73 0.33 32.60
N ASN A 466 -9.01 1.38 31.84
CA ASN A 466 -10.30 1.58 31.17
C ASN A 466 -10.37 0.95 29.78
N PHE A 467 -9.23 0.56 29.18
CA PHE A 467 -9.17 0.05 27.81
C PHE A 467 -8.44 -1.30 27.72
N PRO A 468 -8.91 -2.22 26.86
CA PRO A 468 -8.21 -3.48 26.62
C PRO A 468 -6.75 -3.26 26.18
N LEU A 469 -5.83 -4.05 26.74
CA LEU A 469 -4.42 -3.96 26.38
C LEU A 469 -4.11 -4.73 25.09
N ALA A 470 -3.35 -4.10 24.19
CA ALA A 470 -2.86 -4.74 22.99
C ALA A 470 -1.83 -5.84 23.31
N SER A 471 -1.77 -6.87 22.45
CA SER A 471 -0.84 -8.00 22.62
C SER A 471 0.63 -7.58 22.47
N GLN A 472 1.53 -8.42 23.01
CA GLN A 472 2.98 -8.27 22.80
C GLN A 472 3.37 -8.44 21.32
N GLU A 473 2.60 -9.23 20.56
CA GLU A 473 2.80 -9.40 19.12
C GLU A 473 2.53 -8.09 18.36
N ALA A 474 1.38 -7.46 18.57
CA ALA A 474 1.05 -6.17 17.99
C ALA A 474 2.08 -5.10 18.40
N SER A 475 2.50 -5.12 19.66
CA SER A 475 3.57 -4.27 20.19
C SER A 475 4.90 -4.46 19.45
N GLY A 476 5.30 -5.71 19.19
CA GLY A 476 6.52 -6.03 18.43
C GLY A 476 6.45 -5.61 16.97
N ALA A 477 5.28 -5.70 16.35
CA ALA A 477 5.04 -5.25 14.99
C ALA A 477 5.13 -3.72 14.85
N LEU A 478 4.54 -2.97 15.79
CA LEU A 478 4.69 -1.51 15.87
C LEU A 478 6.14 -1.10 16.09
N GLU A 479 6.86 -1.80 16.96
CA GLU A 479 8.28 -1.56 17.18
C GLU A 479 9.09 -1.73 15.89
N ALA A 480 8.84 -2.81 15.14
CA ALA A 480 9.50 -3.08 13.88
C ALA A 480 9.24 -1.97 12.84
N TYR A 481 7.99 -1.51 12.74
CA TYR A 481 7.65 -0.35 11.90
C TYR A 481 8.47 0.88 12.29
N HIS A 482 8.50 1.23 13.57
CA HIS A 482 9.23 2.38 14.06
C HIS A 482 10.74 2.29 13.85
N VAL A 483 11.33 1.09 14.00
CA VAL A 483 12.75 0.86 13.74
C VAL A 483 13.03 1.09 12.25
N LYS A 484 12.22 0.52 11.36
CA LYS A 484 12.38 0.67 9.91
C LYS A 484 12.21 2.13 9.48
N LEU A 485 11.20 2.82 10.01
CA LEU A 485 10.97 4.24 9.78
C LEU A 485 12.16 5.10 10.22
N LYS A 486 12.71 4.87 11.43
CA LYS A 486 13.88 5.59 11.93
C LYS A 486 15.12 5.33 11.09
N ALA A 487 15.35 4.09 10.69
CA ALA A 487 16.51 3.74 9.86
C ALA A 487 16.46 4.44 8.49
N LYS A 488 15.26 4.65 7.92
CA LYS A 488 15.10 5.37 6.65
C LYS A 488 15.15 6.89 6.77
N LEU A 489 14.69 7.45 7.88
CA LEU A 489 14.61 8.90 8.07
C LEU A 489 15.82 9.52 8.77
N PHE A 490 16.56 8.76 9.59
CA PHE A 490 17.67 9.30 10.39
C PHE A 490 19.02 8.73 10.01
N ASP A 491 19.19 8.36 8.74
CA ASP A 491 20.53 8.18 8.19
C ASP A 491 21.30 9.52 8.29
N ASP A 492 22.57 9.48 8.68
CA ASP A 492 23.34 10.63 9.23
C ASP A 492 23.62 11.76 8.20
N SER A 493 23.21 11.58 6.94
CA SER A 493 23.58 12.40 5.79
C SER A 493 22.76 13.69 5.59
N HIS A 494 21.64 13.92 6.30
CA HIS A 494 20.68 14.98 5.92
C HIS A 494 20.01 15.74 7.10
N LEU A 495 20.75 16.11 8.16
CA LEU A 495 20.17 16.79 9.33
C LEU A 495 19.38 18.07 9.00
N GLY A 496 19.79 18.86 7.99
CA GLY A 496 19.07 20.06 7.54
C GLY A 496 17.76 19.76 6.80
N ALA A 497 17.63 18.59 6.17
CA ALA A 497 16.46 18.22 5.37
C ALA A 497 15.24 17.82 6.21
N LEU A 498 15.45 17.47 7.49
CA LEU A 498 14.36 17.14 8.43
C LEU A 498 13.37 18.30 8.64
N GLN A 499 13.77 19.53 8.29
CA GLN A 499 12.94 20.73 8.37
C GLN A 499 12.09 20.98 7.11
N ARG A 500 12.27 20.22 6.03
CA ARG A 500 11.43 20.33 4.82
C ARG A 500 10.40 19.20 4.77
N VAL A 501 9.16 19.55 4.43
CA VAL A 501 8.06 18.58 4.29
C VAL A 501 8.21 17.78 3.00
N ASP A 502 8.65 18.41 1.91
CA ASP A 502 8.84 17.73 0.61
C ASP A 502 9.86 16.57 0.68
N TRP A 503 10.93 16.74 1.45
CA TRP A 503 11.90 15.70 1.74
C TRP A 503 11.25 14.52 2.49
N LEU A 504 10.43 14.80 3.50
CA LEU A 504 9.72 13.75 4.25
C LEU A 504 8.76 12.99 3.34
N VAL A 505 7.97 13.71 2.53
CA VAL A 505 7.06 13.12 1.54
C VAL A 505 7.82 12.23 0.57
N HIS A 506 8.97 12.70 0.06
CA HIS A 506 9.83 11.90 -0.80
C HIS A 506 10.27 10.61 -0.11
N LYS A 507 10.88 10.68 1.09
CA LYS A 507 11.35 9.50 1.82
C LYS A 507 10.24 8.48 2.12
N LEU A 508 9.04 8.96 2.46
CA LEU A 508 7.88 8.10 2.71
C LEU A 508 7.41 7.41 1.42
N THR A 509 7.26 8.16 0.33
CA THR A 509 6.64 7.66 -0.91
C THR A 509 7.60 6.92 -1.84
N THR A 510 8.90 7.13 -1.69
CA THR A 510 9.93 6.41 -2.46
C THR A 510 10.50 5.26 -1.65
N GLU A 511 11.37 5.53 -0.67
CA GLU A 511 12.13 4.49 0.04
C GLU A 511 11.27 3.65 0.97
N LEU A 512 10.46 4.29 1.83
CA LEU A 512 9.68 3.56 2.83
C LEU A 512 8.56 2.76 2.15
N HIS A 513 7.77 3.38 1.28
CA HIS A 513 6.74 2.71 0.49
C HIS A 513 7.32 1.52 -0.30
N SER A 514 8.40 1.75 -1.06
CA SER A 514 9.04 0.70 -1.86
C SER A 514 9.53 -0.47 -1.01
N SER A 515 10.03 -0.19 0.19
CA SER A 515 10.47 -1.25 1.12
C SER A 515 9.32 -2.15 1.55
N TYR A 516 8.15 -1.60 1.89
CA TYR A 516 6.99 -2.40 2.30
C TYR A 516 6.32 -3.09 1.11
N TRP A 517 6.28 -2.42 -0.03
CA TRP A 517 5.78 -3.00 -1.27
C TRP A 517 6.59 -4.23 -1.67
N LEU A 518 7.93 -4.11 -1.69
CA LEU A 518 8.80 -5.21 -2.11
C LEU A 518 8.79 -6.37 -1.10
N ASP A 519 8.75 -6.06 0.20
CA ASP A 519 8.61 -7.07 1.26
C ASP A 519 7.34 -7.93 1.05
N ARG A 520 6.19 -7.28 0.84
CA ARG A 520 4.90 -7.97 0.58
C ARG A 520 4.91 -8.71 -0.74
N PHE A 521 5.43 -8.10 -1.80
CA PHE A 521 5.55 -8.74 -3.10
C PHE A 521 6.41 -10.01 -3.01
N ALA A 522 7.56 -9.95 -2.33
CA ALA A 522 8.45 -11.09 -2.13
C ALA A 522 7.76 -12.24 -1.38
N ASP A 523 7.00 -11.93 -0.33
CA ASP A 523 6.23 -12.93 0.42
C ASP A 523 5.11 -13.56 -0.42
N GLU A 524 4.34 -12.77 -1.17
CA GLU A 524 3.18 -13.24 -1.95
C GLU A 524 3.56 -14.01 -3.21
N SER A 525 4.61 -13.55 -3.91
CA SER A 525 5.05 -14.14 -5.18
C SER A 525 6.06 -15.27 -5.00
N ASP A 526 6.44 -15.56 -3.75
CA ASP A 526 7.53 -16.48 -3.41
C ASP A 526 8.82 -16.17 -4.18
N SER A 527 9.15 -14.88 -4.27
CA SER A 527 10.31 -14.37 -5.00
C SER A 527 11.20 -13.52 -4.09
N PHE A 528 12.42 -13.22 -4.56
CA PHE A 528 13.44 -12.52 -3.77
C PHE A 528 13.67 -13.14 -2.38
N GLN A 529 14.18 -14.37 -2.36
CA GLN A 529 14.33 -15.17 -1.12
C GLN A 529 14.95 -14.39 0.05
N ASN A 530 16.03 -13.62 -0.20
CA ASN A 530 16.67 -12.80 0.83
C ASN A 530 15.76 -11.68 1.37
N VAL A 531 14.96 -11.05 0.51
CA VAL A 531 13.99 -10.01 0.91
C VAL A 531 12.86 -10.64 1.71
N LYS A 532 12.33 -11.79 1.24
CA LYS A 532 11.31 -12.55 1.94
C LYS A 532 11.77 -13.01 3.32
N GLU A 533 12.98 -13.57 3.43
CA GLU A 533 13.57 -13.98 4.70
C GLU A 533 13.77 -12.78 5.63
N GLY A 534 14.27 -11.66 5.10
CA GLY A 534 14.40 -10.40 5.83
C GLY A 534 13.06 -9.87 6.33
N TYR A 535 12.01 -9.94 5.51
CA TYR A 535 10.65 -9.56 5.86
C TYR A 535 10.09 -10.45 6.96
N ILE A 536 10.16 -11.77 6.83
CA ILE A 536 9.71 -12.73 7.84
C ILE A 536 10.46 -12.51 9.16
N ALA A 537 11.77 -12.23 9.10
CA ALA A 537 12.59 -11.97 10.28
C ALA A 537 12.54 -10.51 10.78
N SER A 538 11.70 -9.65 10.19
CA SER A 538 11.68 -8.22 10.48
C SER A 538 11.17 -7.90 11.90
N THR A 539 10.30 -8.74 12.44
CA THR A 539 9.76 -8.61 13.80
C THR A 539 10.54 -9.46 14.80
N SER A 540 10.59 -9.01 16.05
CA SER A 540 11.15 -9.81 17.14
C SER A 540 10.31 -11.05 17.45
N TRP A 541 9.00 -11.02 17.17
CA TRP A 541 8.08 -12.13 17.35
C TRP A 541 8.41 -13.33 16.46
N HIS A 542 8.52 -13.16 15.14
CA HIS A 542 8.90 -14.25 14.25
C HIS A 542 10.30 -14.78 14.54
N ARG A 543 11.25 -13.90 14.86
CA ARG A 543 12.59 -14.31 15.29
C ARG A 543 12.58 -15.11 16.60
N ALA A 544 11.57 -14.92 17.45
CA ALA A 544 11.38 -15.71 18.66
C ALA A 544 10.84 -17.11 18.33
N LEU A 545 9.89 -17.24 17.40
CA LEU A 545 9.36 -18.53 16.94
C LEU A 545 10.45 -19.46 16.37
N GLN A 546 11.50 -18.88 15.77
CA GLN A 546 12.65 -19.64 15.27
C GLN A 546 13.57 -20.18 16.38
N ILE A 547 13.44 -19.74 17.63
CA ILE A 547 14.21 -20.25 18.76
C ILE A 547 13.50 -21.53 19.27
N PRO A 548 14.17 -22.70 19.32
CA PRO A 548 13.54 -23.91 19.83
C PRO A 548 13.32 -23.82 21.35
N ASP A 549 12.27 -24.47 21.87
CA ASP A 549 11.98 -24.48 23.31
C ASP A 549 13.13 -25.10 24.13
N SER A 550 13.80 -26.10 23.58
CA SER A 550 14.96 -26.76 24.18
C SER A 550 16.17 -25.84 24.37
N ALA A 551 16.22 -24.69 23.68
CA ALA A 551 17.28 -23.70 23.87
C ALA A 551 17.03 -22.79 25.08
N VAL A 552 15.89 -22.91 25.76
CA VAL A 552 15.55 -22.11 26.94
C VAL A 552 15.65 -22.97 28.19
N THR A 553 16.44 -22.51 29.16
CA THR A 553 16.54 -23.10 30.49
C THR A 553 16.09 -22.09 31.54
N LEU A 554 15.09 -22.46 32.32
CA LEU A 554 14.57 -21.63 33.42
C LEU A 554 15.34 -21.95 34.70
N ASP A 555 15.61 -20.95 35.52
CA ASP A 555 16.20 -21.17 36.85
C ASP A 555 15.20 -21.86 37.78
N ASP A 556 15.62 -22.98 38.38
CA ASP A 556 14.79 -23.79 39.28
C ASP A 556 14.48 -23.07 40.60
N LYS A 557 15.29 -22.08 40.98
CA LYS A 557 15.13 -21.30 42.21
C LYS A 557 14.41 -19.99 41.91
N ASN A 558 13.13 -19.91 42.31
CA ASN A 558 12.30 -18.69 42.25
C ASN A 558 12.10 -18.08 40.85
N ARG A 559 12.49 -18.75 39.75
CA ARG A 559 12.34 -18.28 38.36
C ARG A 559 12.86 -16.85 38.16
N LEU A 560 14.00 -16.50 38.77
CA LEU A 560 14.54 -15.13 38.72
C LEU A 560 15.01 -14.74 37.31
N PHE A 561 15.53 -15.72 36.57
CA PHE A 561 15.99 -15.55 35.20
C PHE A 561 15.78 -16.81 34.35
N ALA A 562 15.86 -16.62 33.04
CA ALA A 562 15.91 -17.66 32.03
C ALA A 562 17.20 -17.49 31.21
N LYS A 563 17.84 -18.59 30.83
CA LYS A 563 18.97 -18.60 29.90
C LYS A 563 18.48 -19.07 28.54
N VAL A 564 18.81 -18.32 27.49
CA VAL A 564 18.50 -18.65 26.10
C VAL A 564 19.82 -18.90 25.37
N ALA A 565 20.07 -20.15 24.97
CA ALA A 565 21.28 -20.52 24.24
C ALA A 565 21.29 -19.87 22.84
N SER A 566 22.46 -19.38 22.41
CA SER A 566 22.64 -18.80 21.10
C SER A 566 22.64 -19.87 20.02
N GLN A 567 21.86 -19.65 18.95
CA GLN A 567 21.79 -20.57 17.82
C GLN A 567 23.06 -20.58 16.94
N LYS A 568 23.89 -19.53 17.04
CA LYS A 568 25.15 -19.44 16.28
C LYS A 568 26.32 -20.07 17.02
N ASP A 569 26.26 -20.06 18.34
CA ASP A 569 27.33 -20.52 19.22
C ASP A 569 26.72 -20.98 20.54
N ASN A 570 26.65 -22.30 20.74
CA ASN A 570 26.04 -22.89 21.93
C ASN A 570 26.80 -22.59 23.23
N SER A 571 28.03 -22.05 23.16
CA SER A 571 28.77 -21.60 24.34
C SER A 571 28.28 -20.24 24.87
N LEU A 572 27.57 -19.48 24.03
CA LEU A 572 26.99 -18.19 24.38
C LEU A 572 25.52 -18.36 24.76
N ALA A 573 25.11 -17.69 25.84
CA ALA A 573 23.72 -17.63 26.26
C ALA A 573 23.33 -16.20 26.63
N HIS A 574 22.09 -15.85 26.34
CA HIS A 574 21.48 -14.59 26.76
C HIS A 574 20.63 -14.81 28.00
N ILE A 575 20.78 -13.94 29.00
CA ILE A 575 20.01 -14.01 30.23
C ILE A 575 18.80 -13.06 30.13
N VAL A 576 17.61 -13.62 30.35
CA VAL A 576 16.34 -12.91 30.45
C VAL A 576 15.91 -12.87 31.92
N TRP A 577 15.83 -11.69 32.50
CA TRP A 577 15.42 -11.44 33.87
C TRP A 577 13.93 -11.16 33.95
N ASN A 578 13.31 -11.51 35.08
CA ASN A 578 11.87 -11.39 35.33
C ASN A 578 11.01 -12.15 34.29
N PRO A 579 11.32 -13.43 34.00
CA PRO A 579 10.71 -14.20 32.92
C PRO A 579 9.19 -14.34 33.08
N GLY A 580 8.46 -14.23 31.97
CA GLY A 580 6.99 -14.32 31.95
C GLY A 580 6.27 -13.00 32.20
N SER A 581 7.00 -11.89 32.35
CA SER A 581 6.41 -10.55 32.47
C SER A 581 6.60 -9.73 31.19
N GLU A 582 5.67 -8.83 30.88
CA GLU A 582 5.87 -7.75 29.90
C GLU A 582 7.11 -6.90 30.23
N PHE A 583 7.46 -6.80 31.52
CA PHE A 583 8.63 -6.07 32.04
C PHE A 583 9.85 -6.97 32.24
N SER A 584 9.99 -8.02 31.42
CA SER A 584 11.21 -8.82 31.33
C SER A 584 12.35 -8.04 30.67
N SER A 585 13.61 -8.21 31.10
CA SER A 585 14.76 -7.57 30.46
C SER A 585 15.81 -8.59 30.02
N CYS A 586 16.38 -8.42 28.83
CA CYS A 586 17.45 -9.28 28.32
C CYS A 586 18.77 -8.51 28.23
N ASP A 587 19.88 -9.22 28.40
CA ASP A 587 21.23 -8.69 28.26
C ASP A 587 21.71 -8.51 26.81
N CYS A 588 20.91 -8.90 25.81
CA CYS A 588 21.29 -8.75 24.41
C CYS A 588 21.29 -7.28 23.97
N SER A 589 22.14 -6.95 23.00
CA SER A 589 22.31 -5.58 22.49
C SER A 589 21.00 -4.91 22.07
N TRP A 590 20.07 -5.68 21.47
CA TRP A 590 18.75 -5.17 21.06
C TRP A 590 17.91 -4.72 22.27
N SER A 591 17.88 -5.53 23.33
CA SER A 591 17.15 -5.22 24.56
C SER A 591 17.78 -4.04 25.32
N LEU A 592 19.11 -3.93 25.30
CA LEU A 592 19.83 -2.80 25.90
C LEU A 592 19.52 -1.45 25.23
N GLN A 593 19.02 -1.43 23.98
CA GLN A 593 18.51 -0.23 23.33
C GLN A 593 17.07 0.15 23.77
N GLY A 594 16.47 -0.64 24.68
CA GLY A 594 15.10 -0.49 25.15
C GLY A 594 14.07 -1.22 24.31
N ASN A 595 14.48 -1.95 23.27
CA ASN A 595 13.58 -2.62 22.32
C ASN A 595 13.14 -4.00 22.84
N LEU A 596 11.98 -4.49 22.40
CA LEU A 596 11.48 -5.82 22.73
C LEU A 596 12.22 -6.89 21.90
N CYS A 597 13.11 -7.65 22.54
CA CYS A 597 13.93 -8.64 21.85
C CYS A 597 13.26 -10.02 21.72
N LYS A 598 13.73 -10.79 20.73
CA LYS A 598 13.27 -12.15 20.48
C LYS A 598 13.42 -13.11 21.68
N HIS A 599 14.44 -12.90 22.52
CA HIS A 599 14.67 -13.74 23.71
C HIS A 599 13.59 -13.51 24.78
N VAL A 600 13.22 -12.24 25.02
CA VAL A 600 12.13 -11.90 25.95
C VAL A 600 10.82 -12.51 25.48
N ILE A 601 10.49 -12.35 24.20
CA ILE A 601 9.27 -12.91 23.62
C ILE A 601 9.27 -14.44 23.75
N LYS A 602 10.37 -15.11 23.39
CA LYS A 602 10.47 -16.56 23.48
C LYS A 602 10.28 -17.08 24.89
N VAL A 603 10.93 -16.45 25.87
CA VAL A 603 10.81 -16.83 27.28
C VAL A 603 9.38 -16.62 27.77
N ASN A 604 8.75 -15.50 27.41
CA ASN A 604 7.36 -15.23 27.74
C ASN A 604 6.40 -16.30 27.16
N MET A 605 6.58 -16.68 25.89
CA MET A 605 5.79 -17.76 25.25
C MET A 605 5.88 -19.09 26.02
N ILE A 606 7.07 -19.44 26.52
CA ILE A 606 7.26 -20.67 27.33
C ILE A 606 6.59 -20.51 28.70
N CYS A 607 6.76 -19.34 29.34
CA CYS A 607 6.17 -19.06 30.65
C CYS A 607 4.64 -19.08 30.63
N GLU A 608 3.99 -18.61 29.57
CA GLU A 608 2.52 -18.66 29.42
C GLU A 608 1.97 -20.09 29.49
N ASN A 609 2.75 -21.09 29.03
CA ASN A 609 2.36 -22.50 29.06
C ASN A 609 2.66 -23.21 30.39
N LEU A 610 3.37 -22.55 31.32
CA LEU A 610 3.80 -23.14 32.59
C LEU A 610 2.81 -22.82 33.73
N LYS A 611 2.43 -23.86 34.48
CA LYS A 611 1.63 -23.68 35.70
C LYS A 611 2.38 -22.78 36.71
N GLY A 612 1.65 -21.78 37.24
CA GLY A 612 2.15 -20.84 38.26
C GLY A 612 2.75 -19.54 37.72
N CYS A 613 2.88 -19.36 36.40
CA CYS A 613 3.21 -18.05 35.82
C CYS A 613 1.97 -17.15 35.77
N GLN A 614 2.16 -15.85 35.98
CA GLN A 614 1.08 -14.87 35.82
C GLN A 614 0.75 -14.76 34.32
N PRO A 615 -0.55 -14.81 33.92
CA PRO A 615 -0.91 -14.55 32.52
C PRO A 615 -0.52 -13.13 32.10
N SER A 616 -0.31 -12.96 30.80
CA SER A 616 -0.02 -11.65 30.20
C SER A 616 -1.11 -10.63 30.53
N MET A 617 -0.74 -9.36 30.64
CA MET A 617 -1.68 -8.29 30.96
C MET A 617 -2.77 -8.14 29.89
N SER A 618 -2.43 -8.34 28.62
CA SER A 618 -3.42 -8.38 27.54
C SER A 618 -4.42 -9.52 27.71
N PHE A 619 -3.96 -10.70 28.13
CA PHE A 619 -4.84 -11.82 28.39
C PHE A 619 -5.73 -11.57 29.61
N ARG A 620 -5.18 -11.05 30.71
CA ARG A 620 -5.94 -10.68 31.91
C ARG A 620 -6.99 -9.62 31.63
N SER A 621 -6.60 -8.57 30.91
CA SER A 621 -7.51 -7.50 30.49
C SER A 621 -8.66 -8.06 29.66
N PHE A 622 -8.38 -9.00 28.74
CA PHE A 622 -9.40 -9.69 27.97
C PHE A 622 -10.30 -10.58 28.85
N GLU A 623 -9.72 -11.34 29.79
CA GLU A 623 -10.44 -12.18 30.74
C GLU A 623 -11.37 -11.33 31.63
N GLU A 624 -10.91 -10.19 32.14
CA GLU A 624 -11.71 -9.24 32.92
C GLU A 624 -12.90 -8.72 32.11
N VAL A 625 -12.69 -8.29 30.86
CA VAL A 625 -13.77 -7.86 29.97
C VAL A 625 -14.81 -8.97 29.75
N LEU A 626 -14.36 -10.21 29.54
CA LEU A 626 -15.26 -11.35 29.40
C LEU A 626 -16.03 -11.67 30.69
N MET A 627 -15.37 -11.56 31.84
CA MET A 627 -16.00 -11.80 33.14
C MET A 627 -16.99 -10.70 33.50
N ASP A 628 -16.72 -9.44 33.14
CA ASP A 628 -17.63 -8.32 33.34
C ASP A 628 -18.86 -8.44 32.43
N LEU A 629 -18.68 -8.83 31.16
CA LEU A 629 -19.78 -9.20 30.27
C LEU A 629 -20.64 -10.32 30.85
N ARG A 630 -20.03 -11.28 31.56
CA ARG A 630 -20.73 -12.37 32.23
C ARG A 630 -21.42 -11.95 33.54
N ARG A 631 -20.88 -10.96 34.26
CA ARG A 631 -21.34 -10.53 35.60
C ARG A 631 -22.45 -9.48 35.56
N LYS A 632 -22.62 -8.73 34.46
CA LYS A 632 -23.76 -7.81 34.32
C LYS A 632 -25.08 -8.61 34.45
N PRO A 633 -25.97 -8.28 35.40
CA PRO A 633 -27.23 -8.97 35.53
C PRO A 633 -28.08 -8.65 34.31
N VAL A 634 -28.51 -9.70 33.64
CA VAL A 634 -29.42 -9.65 32.52
C VAL A 634 -30.83 -9.50 33.08
N ASP A 635 -31.26 -8.26 33.31
CA ASP A 635 -32.69 -7.96 33.46
C ASP A 635 -33.24 -7.56 32.09
N ASP A 636 -34.39 -8.17 31.74
CA ASP A 636 -35.11 -8.12 30.47
C ASP A 636 -34.92 -6.83 29.65
N SER A 637 -34.01 -6.84 28.68
CA SER A 637 -33.99 -5.84 27.61
C SER A 637 -33.04 -6.24 26.47
N PHE A 638 -33.19 -5.55 25.35
CA PHE A 638 -32.31 -5.46 24.18
C PHE A 638 -30.79 -5.65 24.45
N GLU A 639 -30.30 -5.28 25.63
CA GLU A 639 -28.90 -5.50 26.04
C GLU A 639 -28.51 -6.99 26.12
N LEU A 640 -29.45 -7.89 26.44
CA LEU A 640 -29.24 -9.33 26.40
C LEU A 640 -29.02 -9.82 24.97
N ASP A 641 -29.88 -9.39 24.05
CA ASP A 641 -29.80 -9.78 22.64
C ASP A 641 -28.50 -9.28 22.01
N VAL A 642 -28.08 -8.06 22.35
CA VAL A 642 -26.78 -7.50 21.94
C VAL A 642 -25.62 -8.30 22.55
N SER A 643 -25.68 -8.63 23.84
CA SER A 643 -24.62 -9.42 24.51
C SER A 643 -24.52 -10.84 23.97
N LEU A 644 -25.66 -11.50 23.69
CA LEU A 644 -25.72 -12.80 23.03
C LEU A 644 -25.20 -12.71 21.61
N ALA A 645 -25.58 -11.70 20.83
CA ALA A 645 -25.08 -11.50 19.47
C ALA A 645 -23.56 -11.29 19.46
N TRP A 646 -23.02 -10.50 20.39
CA TRP A 646 -21.57 -10.30 20.57
C TRP A 646 -20.88 -11.60 20.97
N THR A 647 -21.43 -12.35 21.92
CA THR A 647 -20.86 -13.62 22.37
C THR A 647 -20.84 -14.65 21.23
N HIS A 648 -21.92 -14.74 20.44
CA HIS A 648 -21.98 -15.62 19.27
C HIS A 648 -21.03 -15.16 18.15
N GLN A 649 -20.90 -13.86 17.92
CA GLN A 649 -19.94 -13.33 16.95
C GLN A 649 -18.50 -13.63 17.39
N MET A 650 -18.18 -13.46 18.67
CA MET A 650 -16.87 -13.80 19.23
C MET A 650 -16.62 -15.30 19.15
N LEU A 651 -17.61 -16.13 19.45
CA LEU A 651 -17.52 -17.59 19.32
C LEU A 651 -17.27 -18.00 17.86
N ASP A 652 -18.02 -17.44 16.91
CA ASP A 652 -17.89 -17.72 15.48
C ASP A 652 -16.51 -17.25 14.95
N HIS A 653 -16.02 -16.11 15.42
CA HIS A 653 -14.67 -15.64 15.11
C HIS A 653 -13.58 -16.53 15.72
N ILE A 654 -13.75 -16.98 16.98
CA ILE A 654 -12.82 -17.90 17.64
C ILE A 654 -12.82 -19.26 16.93
N GLN A 655 -13.99 -19.77 16.53
CA GLN A 655 -14.09 -21.02 15.77
C GLN A 655 -13.37 -20.92 14.42
N LYS A 656 -13.59 -19.82 13.67
CA LYS A 656 -12.85 -19.54 12.43
C LYS A 656 -11.35 -19.39 12.66
N PHE A 657 -10.95 -18.78 13.77
CA PHE A 657 -9.54 -18.64 14.14
C PHE A 657 -8.90 -19.98 14.53
N VAL A 658 -9.62 -20.85 15.25
CA VAL A 658 -9.19 -22.21 15.58
C VAL A 658 -9.11 -23.07 14.32
N GLU A 659 -10.04 -22.93 13.37
CA GLU A 659 -9.95 -23.56 12.04
C GLU A 659 -8.72 -23.06 11.26
N LEU A 660 -8.42 -21.75 11.30
CA LEU A 660 -7.21 -21.17 10.73
C LEU A 660 -5.93 -21.72 11.35
N ASN A 661 -5.90 -21.88 12.67
CA ASN A 661 -4.72 -22.35 13.40
C ASN A 661 -4.49 -23.86 13.24
N ASN A 662 -5.55 -24.63 12.95
CA ASN A 662 -5.48 -26.06 12.65
C ASN A 662 -5.18 -26.35 11.16
N SER A 663 -5.22 -25.34 10.29
CA SER A 663 -4.87 -25.50 8.88
C SER A 663 -3.36 -25.33 8.67
N HIS A 664 -2.73 -26.34 8.06
CA HIS A 664 -1.30 -26.31 7.73
C HIS A 664 -0.97 -25.35 6.56
N ASP A 665 -1.98 -24.74 5.92
CA ASP A 665 -1.83 -23.81 4.82
C ASP A 665 -2.96 -22.76 4.83
N ILE A 666 -2.66 -21.57 5.37
CA ILE A 666 -3.56 -20.39 5.37
C ILE A 666 -4.02 -20.03 3.94
N GLY A 667 -3.25 -20.39 2.91
CA GLY A 667 -3.60 -20.19 1.51
C GLY A 667 -4.92 -20.85 1.09
N THR A 668 -5.25 -22.01 1.66
CA THR A 668 -6.54 -22.67 1.36
C THR A 668 -7.76 -21.91 1.88
N ILE A 669 -7.64 -21.25 3.04
CA ILE A 669 -8.73 -20.46 3.64
C ILE A 669 -8.81 -19.06 3.01
N VAL A 670 -7.66 -18.46 2.67
CA VAL A 670 -7.59 -17.17 1.96
C VAL A 670 -8.11 -17.29 0.52
N ASN A 671 -7.99 -18.46 -0.12
CA ASN A 671 -8.54 -18.73 -1.45
C ASN A 671 -10.08 -18.83 -1.46
N ASP A 672 -10.70 -19.18 -0.33
CA ASP A 672 -12.16 -19.27 -0.17
C ASP A 672 -12.80 -17.93 0.26
N MET A 673 -11.99 -16.96 0.73
CA MET A 673 -12.43 -15.56 0.77
C MET A 673 -12.54 -15.04 -0.66
N PRO A 674 -13.53 -14.21 -1.01
CA PRO A 674 -13.74 -13.77 -2.39
C PRO A 674 -12.57 -12.90 -2.89
N LEU A 675 -11.55 -13.56 -3.42
CA LEU A 675 -10.48 -12.99 -4.22
C LEU A 675 -11.09 -12.60 -5.58
N LYS A 676 -11.43 -11.32 -5.74
CA LYS A 676 -11.57 -10.73 -7.08
C LYS A 676 -10.23 -10.16 -7.55
N TRP A 677 -9.24 -11.03 -7.66
CA TRP A 677 -8.38 -10.92 -8.84
C TRP A 677 -9.28 -11.12 -10.05
N VAL A 678 -9.02 -10.41 -11.15
CA VAL A 678 -9.79 -10.52 -12.39
C VAL A 678 -9.64 -11.93 -12.96
N SER A 679 -10.34 -12.90 -12.37
CA SER A 679 -10.60 -14.19 -12.96
C SER A 679 -11.61 -13.92 -14.07
N LYS A 680 -11.24 -14.29 -15.28
CA LYS A 680 -12.11 -14.29 -16.46
C LYS A 680 -13.47 -14.83 -16.03
N LYS A 681 -14.54 -14.01 -16.15
CA LYS A 681 -15.91 -14.51 -16.10
C LYS A 681 -16.06 -15.60 -17.17
N GLY A 682 -15.90 -16.85 -16.75
CA GLY A 682 -16.46 -18.00 -17.45
C GLY A 682 -17.96 -17.75 -17.55
N ARG A 683 -18.53 -18.01 -18.74
CA ARG A 683 -19.97 -17.85 -19.00
C ARG A 683 -20.77 -18.53 -17.89
N THR A 684 -21.55 -17.74 -17.17
CA THR A 684 -22.52 -18.19 -16.18
C THR A 684 -23.52 -19.14 -16.84
N TYR A 685 -23.63 -20.36 -16.30
CA TYR A 685 -24.88 -21.11 -16.37
C TYR A 685 -25.55 -20.91 -15.02
N VAL A 686 -26.69 -20.24 -15.03
CA VAL A 686 -27.49 -19.91 -13.86
C VAL A 686 -28.14 -21.20 -13.34
N GLY A 687 -27.91 -21.53 -12.06
CA GLY A 687 -28.64 -22.55 -11.33
C GLY A 687 -28.99 -22.00 -9.94
N LYS A 688 -30.27 -21.99 -9.62
CA LYS A 688 -30.89 -21.40 -8.41
C LYS A 688 -30.29 -21.90 -7.09
N ASN A 689 -30.25 -21.00 -6.11
CA ASN A 689 -30.02 -21.27 -4.69
C ASN A 689 -31.07 -22.23 -4.11
N SER A 690 -30.64 -23.24 -3.37
CA SER A 690 -31.46 -23.95 -2.40
C SER A 690 -30.96 -23.64 -0.99
N SER A 691 -31.77 -22.88 -0.25
CA SER A 691 -31.76 -22.76 1.20
C SER A 691 -31.79 -24.13 1.87
N ILE A 692 -30.87 -24.43 2.78
CA ILE A 692 -31.04 -25.52 3.74
C ILE A 692 -30.66 -25.03 5.14
N SER A 693 -31.69 -25.07 5.97
CA SER A 693 -31.73 -24.85 7.41
C SER A 693 -30.80 -25.80 8.17
N ALA A 694 -30.30 -25.34 9.30
CA ALA A 694 -29.51 -26.10 10.26
C ALA A 694 -30.27 -27.34 10.77
N ALA A 695 -29.57 -28.48 10.84
CA ALA A 695 -29.93 -29.59 11.71
C ALA A 695 -28.68 -30.36 12.16
N ILE A 696 -28.62 -30.59 13.47
CA ILE A 696 -27.60 -31.28 14.25
C ILE A 696 -27.60 -32.79 13.93
N SER A 697 -26.43 -33.42 13.73
CA SER A 697 -26.15 -34.82 14.15
C SER A 697 -24.64 -35.10 14.08
N ARG A 698 -23.98 -35.37 15.22
CA ARG A 698 -23.60 -36.68 15.79
C ARG A 698 -22.69 -37.55 14.91
N ILE A 699 -21.45 -37.65 15.38
CA ILE A 699 -20.39 -38.66 15.18
C ILE A 699 -20.90 -40.01 14.65
N ARG A 700 -20.33 -40.49 13.52
CA ARG A 700 -19.93 -41.90 13.29
C ARG A 700 -19.06 -42.08 12.02
N ASN A 701 -18.19 -43.09 12.11
CA ASN A 701 -17.09 -43.47 11.23
C ASN A 701 -17.48 -44.03 9.84
N THR A 702 -16.50 -43.91 8.93
CA THR A 702 -16.11 -44.79 7.79
C THR A 702 -17.17 -45.31 6.81
N GLU A 703 -17.04 -44.95 5.53
CA GLU A 703 -16.59 -45.87 4.45
C GLU A 703 -16.53 -45.17 3.08
N SER A 704 -15.57 -45.61 2.26
CA SER A 704 -15.21 -45.13 0.93
C SER A 704 -16.18 -45.59 -0.16
N VAL A 705 -16.65 -44.68 -1.03
CA VAL A 705 -17.25 -45.04 -2.33
C VAL A 705 -16.75 -44.13 -3.44
N VAL A 706 -16.07 -44.74 -4.41
CA VAL A 706 -15.57 -44.17 -5.66
C VAL A 706 -16.71 -44.11 -6.69
N ILE A 707 -16.93 -42.97 -7.35
CA ILE A 707 -17.85 -42.86 -8.49
C ILE A 707 -17.13 -42.27 -9.72
N HIS A 708 -17.16 -43.06 -10.80
CA HIS A 708 -16.55 -42.82 -12.11
C HIS A 708 -17.09 -41.58 -12.87
N LYS A 709 -16.18 -40.79 -13.45
CA LYS A 709 -16.45 -39.77 -14.48
C LYS A 709 -16.64 -40.41 -15.87
N LYS A 710 -17.78 -40.17 -16.54
CA LYS A 710 -17.96 -40.46 -17.98
C LYS A 710 -17.79 -39.18 -18.82
N ASN A 711 -16.71 -39.14 -19.60
CA ASN A 711 -16.46 -38.15 -20.65
C ASN A 711 -17.24 -38.51 -21.94
N ARG A 712 -18.02 -37.59 -22.50
CA ARG A 712 -18.57 -37.71 -23.87
C ARG A 712 -18.15 -36.53 -24.74
N LYS A 713 -17.17 -36.78 -25.62
CA LYS A 713 -16.75 -35.90 -26.72
C LYS A 713 -17.87 -35.81 -27.77
N ARG A 714 -18.25 -34.59 -28.21
CA ARG A 714 -19.17 -34.37 -29.35
C ARG A 714 -18.37 -34.35 -30.66
N LYS A 715 -18.71 -35.27 -31.57
CA LYS A 715 -18.23 -35.29 -32.97
C LYS A 715 -18.94 -34.20 -33.79
N ARG A 716 -18.17 -33.59 -34.69
CA ARG A 716 -18.57 -32.60 -35.70
C ARG A 716 -19.05 -33.37 -36.94
N LEU A 717 -20.25 -33.08 -37.44
CA LEU A 717 -20.73 -33.59 -38.73
C LEU A 717 -20.78 -32.45 -39.74
N SER A 718 -20.19 -32.73 -40.89
CA SER A 718 -20.03 -31.88 -42.06
C SER A 718 -21.09 -32.19 -43.12
N ARG A 719 -21.60 -31.11 -43.73
CA ARG A 719 -22.08 -30.94 -45.13
C ARG A 719 -23.31 -31.72 -45.63
N LEU A 720 -24.09 -30.94 -46.41
CA LEU A 720 -24.93 -31.20 -47.60
C LEU A 720 -26.29 -30.51 -47.38
N ARG A 721 -26.80 -29.61 -48.22
CA ARG A 721 -26.53 -29.21 -49.61
C ARG A 721 -26.65 -27.70 -49.72
#